data_AF-A0A6A6FEK0-F1
#
_entry.id   AF-A0A6A6FEK0-F1
#
_cell.length_a   1.000
_cell.length_b   1.000
_cell.length_c   1.000
_cell.angle_alpha   90.00
_cell.angle_beta   90.00
_cell.angle_gamma   90.00
#
_symmetry.space_group_name_H-M   'P 1'
#
loop_
_entity.id
_entity.type
_entity.pdbx_description
1 polymer ?
#
loop_
_entity_poly.entity_id
_entity_poly.type
_entity_poly.pdbx_seq_one_letter_code
_entity_poly.pdbx_strand_id
1 'polypeptide(L)'
;MESGVGRNDANPDQDHRNCLPEESPRYQSFFRVTAGDIVLPPVASDAFESWKADPAGFLYHQSKPTSLYQFYRYARELSALQSCDQIRRRFVTTDYFDTAHALSRSARYSAKRDTIDLLVEITGVPPNGCEKDVRHDLTAWINEVKRNRKMANKLGSTGCFFFYPNISDWIWKKDLPLRIYKRAAAHLRDNGILSKAEQSGAVELARNTEMLLKSAFQSMIVVGNKQCESVFWNAEVRWNQKGIALSAALSESRTTLVEDRNKARPRESALLSRPFDSSPRLAAQNLTKWQGLWSVPFPDTDDLAPRLFSFYLNLVCPGRTILKQNAYEHEFLPVLQSTGSSMDSVLGLAALYLKEYYLVSSYARIRIEEAELRYSVSNVAAIVRAIKDGNLGAATSVSSALLLHHATMNSSIYTGCWTKYLYPLMDNEGFLLNSNLAMASVAILAMTALPTSRRSGFQNFSYDWIRQCDFEQLTRADSTLGLSREMLHLIYQVTKPACSKETILKEIDLSPFSVEDADCNVARFVALMTAETYRTGAQMYCLARLYGYPPQHEQVTRKCELLQHQLHQLPIEGQWYSSIHPAWSFVIACVCVKEVQLFEDLFAIMARIAGENTSNVDDCCGLVTRAKNWQSHRWGDKIMPLPDDGWWEDISRRIQKLGRMSGMSYATLRFSNLCLSFCVPDPPSRDTSADALQMVNYRASNSWQELVAMIRSAPSNITTLAEGHFFFETSLTSDHFRPDRKVDSVWSFEKVNKE
;
A
#
# COMPACT_ATOMS: atom_id res chain seq x y z
N MET A 1 71.44 6.09 -64.74
CA MET A 1 72.67 6.68 -64.18
C MET A 1 72.25 7.73 -63.18
N GLU A 2 72.67 7.52 -61.93
CA GLU A 2 72.85 8.44 -60.81
C GLU A 2 72.21 9.84 -60.86
N SER A 3 71.40 10.17 -59.85
CA SER A 3 71.82 11.02 -58.71
C SER A 3 70.58 11.55 -57.96
N GLY A 4 70.73 11.66 -56.64
CA GLY A 4 69.61 11.67 -55.69
C GLY A 4 69.09 13.04 -55.27
N VAL A 5 68.04 13.00 -54.44
CA VAL A 5 67.66 14.08 -53.52
C VAL A 5 67.10 13.43 -52.25
N GLY A 6 67.59 13.90 -51.11
CA GLY A 6 67.56 13.24 -49.82
C GLY A 6 66.23 13.25 -49.07
N ARG A 7 66.14 12.25 -48.19
CA ARG A 7 65.18 12.14 -47.08
C ARG A 7 65.53 13.16 -46.01
N ASN A 8 64.54 13.95 -45.59
CA ASN A 8 64.49 14.51 -44.24
C ASN A 8 63.40 13.76 -43.48
N ASP A 9 63.84 12.98 -42.49
CA ASP A 9 63.00 12.34 -41.50
C ASP A 9 62.45 13.40 -40.54
N ALA A 10 61.17 13.73 -40.68
CA ALA A 10 60.39 14.43 -39.65
C ALA A 10 59.55 13.38 -38.92
N ASN A 11 59.94 13.10 -37.69
CA ASN A 11 59.34 12.20 -36.71
C ASN A 11 57.93 12.69 -36.31
N PRO A 12 56.83 11.96 -36.60
CA PRO A 12 55.49 12.38 -36.21
C PRO A 12 55.04 11.90 -34.82
N ASP A 13 55.92 11.30 -34.01
CA ASP A 13 55.55 10.74 -32.69
C ASP A 13 55.73 11.70 -31.49
N GLN A 14 55.92 13.00 -31.73
CA GLN A 14 55.99 14.00 -30.67
C GLN A 14 55.18 15.25 -31.00
N ASP A 15 53.86 15.14 -31.01
CA ASP A 15 53.01 16.21 -30.48
C ASP A 15 51.56 15.78 -30.43
N HIS A 16 51.22 15.09 -29.34
CA HIS A 16 49.94 15.18 -28.63
C HIS A 16 50.10 14.37 -27.34
N ARG A 17 50.99 14.81 -26.45
CA ARG A 17 50.81 14.54 -25.01
C ARG A 17 49.57 15.29 -24.59
N ASN A 18 48.45 14.62 -24.85
CA ASN A 18 47.11 14.91 -24.42
C ASN A 18 47.15 15.55 -23.04
N CYS A 19 46.67 16.78 -22.93
CA CYS A 19 46.20 17.34 -21.68
C CYS A 19 45.19 16.34 -21.11
N LEU A 20 45.65 15.51 -20.16
CA LEU A 20 44.82 14.50 -19.54
C LEU A 20 43.73 15.24 -18.76
N PRO A 21 42.50 14.69 -18.69
CA PRO A 21 41.38 15.29 -17.94
C PRO A 21 41.60 15.37 -16.41
N GLU A 22 42.84 15.25 -15.91
CA GLU A 22 43.26 15.46 -14.52
C GLU A 22 42.94 16.87 -14.02
N GLU A 23 42.87 17.85 -14.92
CA GLU A 23 42.60 19.24 -14.56
C GLU A 23 41.12 19.55 -14.37
N SER A 24 40.19 18.64 -14.71
CA SER A 24 38.80 18.87 -14.35
C SER A 24 38.62 18.55 -12.87
N PRO A 25 38.37 19.55 -12.00
CA PRO A 25 38.19 19.33 -10.56
C PRO A 25 37.07 18.33 -10.27
N ARG A 26 36.15 18.17 -11.24
CA ARG A 26 35.03 17.23 -11.21
C ARG A 26 35.44 15.77 -11.02
N TYR A 27 36.60 15.33 -11.52
CA TYR A 27 37.02 13.91 -11.43
C TYR A 27 38.05 13.64 -10.34
N GLN A 28 38.69 14.67 -9.80
CA GLN A 28 39.75 14.50 -8.80
C GLN A 28 39.24 13.80 -7.54
N SER A 29 38.00 14.07 -7.11
CA SER A 29 37.41 13.39 -5.95
C SER A 29 37.06 11.91 -6.21
N PHE A 30 36.91 11.48 -7.46
CA PHE A 30 36.76 10.05 -7.78
C PHE A 30 38.08 9.30 -7.52
N PHE A 31 39.21 9.91 -7.88
CA PHE A 31 40.55 9.33 -7.68
C PHE A 31 41.07 9.46 -6.24
N ARG A 32 40.22 9.89 -5.30
CA ARG A 32 40.49 9.88 -3.87
C ARG A 32 39.76 8.74 -3.14
N VAL A 33 38.94 7.97 -3.86
CA VAL A 33 38.17 6.87 -3.28
C VAL A 33 39.10 5.73 -2.88
N THR A 34 39.01 5.33 -1.62
CA THR A 34 39.77 4.23 -1.02
C THR A 34 38.84 3.10 -0.59
N ALA A 35 39.41 1.95 -0.20
CA ALA A 35 38.62 0.86 0.38
C ALA A 35 37.84 1.26 1.66
N GLY A 36 38.27 2.30 2.37
CA GLY A 36 37.59 2.82 3.56
C GLY A 36 36.29 3.56 3.25
N ASP A 37 36.15 4.09 2.03
CA ASP A 37 34.96 4.83 1.59
C ASP A 37 33.83 3.90 1.11
N ILE A 38 34.10 2.59 1.09
CA ILE A 38 33.15 1.54 0.75
C ILE A 38 32.33 1.19 1.98
N VAL A 39 31.25 1.94 2.16
CA VAL A 39 30.28 1.68 3.24
C VAL A 39 28.91 1.46 2.60
N LEU A 40 28.31 0.30 2.88
CA LEU A 40 26.90 0.06 2.61
C LEU A 40 26.08 0.99 3.52
N PRO A 41 25.12 1.75 2.98
CA PRO A 41 24.20 2.50 3.83
C PRO A 41 23.55 1.54 4.84
N PRO A 42 23.32 1.96 6.10
CA PRO A 42 22.72 1.09 7.12
C PRO A 42 21.43 0.41 6.63
N VAL A 43 20.59 1.16 5.92
CA VAL A 43 19.32 0.69 5.31
C VAL A 43 19.52 -0.45 4.30
N ALA A 44 20.68 -0.52 3.64
CA ALA A 44 21.01 -1.57 2.68
C ALA A 44 21.87 -2.69 3.27
N SER A 45 22.42 -2.50 4.47
CA SER A 45 23.30 -3.48 5.12
C SER A 45 22.53 -4.75 5.47
N ASP A 46 21.37 -4.61 6.12
CA ASP A 46 20.56 -5.76 6.54
C ASP A 46 20.01 -6.52 5.32
N ALA A 47 19.56 -5.78 4.31
CA ALA A 47 19.12 -6.36 3.03
C ALA A 47 20.26 -7.08 2.31
N PHE A 48 21.47 -6.52 2.33
CA PHE A 48 22.64 -7.15 1.74
C PHE A 48 23.02 -8.47 2.42
N GLU A 49 23.01 -8.52 3.75
CA GLU A 49 23.24 -9.77 4.49
C GLU A 49 22.15 -10.80 4.19
N SER A 50 20.89 -10.38 4.14
CA SER A 50 19.77 -11.24 3.73
C SER A 50 19.97 -11.80 2.32
N TRP A 51 20.35 -10.97 1.34
CA TRP A 51 20.59 -11.41 -0.04
C TRP A 51 21.81 -12.32 -0.16
N LYS A 52 22.84 -12.16 0.68
CA LYS A 52 23.96 -13.11 0.69
C LYS A 52 23.52 -14.49 1.16
N ALA A 53 22.68 -14.55 2.20
CA ALA A 53 22.14 -15.80 2.72
C ALA A 53 21.19 -16.45 1.70
N ASP A 54 20.35 -15.65 1.05
CA ASP A 54 19.46 -16.07 -0.02
C ASP A 54 19.52 -15.11 -1.22
N PRO A 55 20.36 -15.40 -2.23
CA PRO A 55 20.43 -14.59 -3.44
C PRO A 55 19.11 -14.53 -4.20
N ALA A 56 18.24 -15.53 -4.00
CA ALA A 56 16.92 -15.53 -4.59
C ALA A 56 16.13 -14.33 -4.04
N GLY A 57 16.13 -14.11 -2.72
CA GLY A 57 15.54 -12.98 -1.99
C GLY A 57 15.83 -11.58 -2.56
N PHE A 58 16.89 -11.43 -3.36
CA PHE A 58 17.18 -10.21 -4.11
C PHE A 58 16.01 -9.76 -5.02
N LEU A 59 15.25 -10.71 -5.56
CA LEU A 59 14.14 -10.47 -6.49
C LEU A 59 12.73 -10.62 -5.87
N TYR A 60 12.60 -11.04 -4.61
CA TYR A 60 11.29 -11.40 -4.00
C TYR A 60 10.76 -10.36 -3.00
N HIS A 61 10.21 -9.24 -3.48
CA HIS A 61 9.29 -8.46 -2.62
C HIS A 61 7.81 -8.70 -2.91
N GLN A 62 7.42 -9.11 -4.14
CA GLN A 62 6.00 -9.22 -4.48
C GLN A 62 5.64 -10.45 -5.35
N SER A 63 6.56 -10.95 -6.18
CA SER A 63 6.47 -12.25 -6.88
C SER A 63 7.69 -12.44 -7.77
N LYS A 64 8.17 -13.67 -7.98
CA LYS A 64 9.24 -13.95 -8.96
C LYS A 64 8.77 -13.52 -10.36
N PRO A 65 9.47 -12.60 -11.04
CA PRO A 65 9.12 -12.30 -12.43
C PRO A 65 9.36 -13.56 -13.29
N THR A 66 8.32 -14.01 -13.99
CA THR A 66 8.34 -15.20 -14.87
C THR A 66 8.39 -14.84 -16.36
N SER A 67 8.31 -13.55 -16.70
CA SER A 67 8.35 -13.05 -18.08
C SER A 67 9.13 -11.73 -18.18
N LEU A 68 9.60 -11.39 -19.39
CA LEU A 68 10.27 -10.10 -19.64
C LEU A 68 9.36 -8.91 -19.35
N TYR A 69 8.06 -9.06 -19.59
CA TYR A 69 7.09 -8.05 -19.22
C TYR A 69 7.11 -7.79 -17.70
N GLN A 70 7.11 -8.85 -16.88
CA GLN A 70 7.17 -8.72 -15.43
C GLN A 70 8.51 -8.16 -14.96
N PHE A 71 9.63 -8.50 -15.61
CA PHE A 71 10.94 -7.88 -15.33
C PHE A 71 10.96 -6.39 -15.65
N TYR A 72 10.34 -5.98 -16.77
CA TYR A 72 10.23 -4.59 -17.18
C TYR A 72 9.37 -3.80 -16.19
N ARG A 73 8.21 -4.35 -15.83
CA ARG A 73 7.32 -3.78 -14.82
C ARG A 73 8.02 -3.64 -13.47
N TYR A 74 8.68 -4.69 -13.02
CA TYR A 74 9.47 -4.67 -11.78
C TYR A 74 10.54 -3.58 -11.82
N ALA A 75 11.31 -3.47 -12.92
CA ALA A 75 12.32 -2.43 -13.08
C ALA A 75 11.76 -0.99 -13.03
N ARG A 76 10.51 -0.79 -13.46
CA ARG A 76 9.80 0.50 -13.40
C ARG A 76 9.22 0.82 -12.03
N GLU A 77 8.77 -0.21 -11.30
CA GLU A 77 8.20 -0.06 -9.96
C GLU A 77 9.27 0.21 -8.90
N LEU A 78 10.53 -0.17 -9.15
CA LEU A 78 11.65 0.13 -8.26
C LEU A 78 11.88 1.65 -8.13
N SER A 79 11.77 2.16 -6.90
CA SER A 79 11.92 3.57 -6.59
C SER A 79 13.38 4.01 -6.68
N ALA A 80 13.67 5.06 -7.46
CA ALA A 80 15.01 5.63 -7.51
C ALA A 80 15.44 6.35 -6.20
N LEU A 81 14.54 6.47 -5.22
CA LEU A 81 14.78 7.18 -3.95
C LEU A 81 15.33 6.27 -2.85
N GLN A 82 15.12 4.95 -2.91
CA GLN A 82 15.65 4.02 -1.91
C GLN A 82 16.93 3.34 -2.42
N SER A 83 17.96 3.28 -1.57
CA SER A 83 19.25 2.71 -1.95
C SER A 83 19.12 1.25 -2.42
N CYS A 84 18.33 0.41 -1.75
CA CYS A 84 18.13 -1.00 -2.12
C CYS A 84 17.46 -1.16 -3.49
N ASP A 85 16.44 -0.35 -3.77
CA ASP A 85 15.73 -0.36 -5.04
C ASP A 85 16.62 0.10 -6.19
N GLN A 86 17.49 1.09 -5.92
CA GLN A 86 18.51 1.54 -6.88
C GLN A 86 19.49 0.40 -7.22
N ILE A 87 19.94 -0.40 -6.24
CA ILE A 87 20.80 -1.56 -6.47
C ILE A 87 20.09 -2.57 -7.37
N ARG A 88 18.85 -2.96 -7.01
CA ARG A 88 18.03 -3.90 -7.77
C ARG A 88 17.80 -3.44 -9.20
N ARG A 89 17.42 -2.17 -9.39
CA ARG A 89 17.14 -1.59 -10.71
C ARG A 89 18.37 -1.67 -11.61
N ARG A 90 19.56 -1.42 -11.07
CA ARG A 90 20.81 -1.49 -11.83
C ARG A 90 21.15 -2.91 -12.29
N PHE A 91 20.89 -3.92 -11.47
CA PHE A 91 21.08 -5.32 -11.87
C PHE A 91 20.09 -5.72 -12.98
N VAL A 92 18.80 -5.41 -12.80
CA VAL A 92 17.77 -5.75 -13.79
C VAL A 92 18.03 -5.06 -15.13
N THR A 93 18.33 -3.76 -15.12
CA THR A 93 18.67 -3.02 -16.34
C THR A 93 19.96 -3.54 -16.99
N THR A 94 20.92 -4.05 -16.20
CA THR A 94 22.15 -4.64 -16.72
C THR A 94 21.90 -5.91 -17.51
N ASP A 95 20.94 -6.71 -17.05
CA ASP A 95 20.58 -7.95 -17.73
C ASP A 95 19.88 -7.70 -19.08
N TYR A 96 19.06 -6.64 -19.18
CA TYR A 96 18.52 -6.18 -20.47
C TYR A 96 19.62 -5.78 -21.46
N PHE A 97 20.67 -5.10 -20.99
CA PHE A 97 21.82 -4.76 -21.83
C PHE A 97 22.57 -6.01 -22.31
N ASP A 98 22.85 -6.96 -21.41
CA ASP A 98 23.58 -8.18 -21.77
C ASP A 98 22.76 -9.02 -22.77
N THR A 99 21.44 -9.09 -22.58
CA THR A 99 20.51 -9.74 -23.50
C THR A 99 20.50 -9.05 -24.86
N ALA A 100 20.34 -7.72 -24.89
CA ALA A 100 20.41 -6.94 -26.13
C ALA A 100 21.74 -7.16 -26.87
N HIS A 101 22.86 -7.13 -26.13
CA HIS A 101 24.17 -7.34 -26.69
C HIS A 101 24.32 -8.76 -27.27
N ALA A 102 23.82 -9.79 -26.59
CA ALA A 102 23.81 -11.16 -27.09
C ALA A 102 22.97 -11.29 -28.38
N LEU A 103 21.75 -10.72 -28.39
CA LEU A 103 20.87 -10.71 -29.56
C LEU A 103 21.52 -9.99 -30.75
N SER A 104 22.17 -8.85 -30.53
CA SER A 104 22.84 -8.07 -31.59
C SER A 104 24.05 -8.77 -32.25
N ARG A 105 24.57 -9.83 -31.60
CA ARG A 105 25.64 -10.67 -32.14
C ARG A 105 25.12 -11.90 -32.87
N SER A 106 23.81 -12.15 -32.81
CA SER A 106 23.16 -13.19 -33.60
C SER A 106 23.14 -12.78 -35.07
N ALA A 107 23.46 -13.73 -35.96
CA ALA A 107 23.39 -13.51 -37.41
C ALA A 107 21.98 -13.09 -37.89
N ARG A 108 20.93 -13.34 -37.07
CA ARG A 108 19.55 -12.97 -37.36
C ARG A 108 19.21 -11.50 -37.09
N TYR A 109 19.98 -10.81 -36.24
CA TYR A 109 19.63 -9.46 -35.75
C TYR A 109 20.88 -8.57 -35.73
N SER A 110 21.33 -8.11 -36.89
CA SER A 110 22.63 -7.42 -37.03
C SER A 110 22.60 -5.92 -36.70
N ALA A 111 21.42 -5.29 -36.64
CA ALA A 111 21.29 -3.89 -36.26
C ALA A 111 20.77 -3.68 -34.83
N LYS A 112 21.30 -2.66 -34.16
CA LYS A 112 20.84 -2.24 -32.82
C LYS A 112 19.36 -1.87 -32.79
N ARG A 113 18.82 -1.37 -33.92
CA ARG A 113 17.41 -1.01 -34.04
C ARG A 113 16.55 -2.25 -33.92
N ASP A 114 16.87 -3.28 -34.71
CA ASP A 114 16.22 -4.59 -34.71
C ASP A 114 16.28 -5.28 -33.34
N THR A 115 17.36 -5.07 -32.59
CA THR A 115 17.49 -5.61 -31.23
C THR A 115 16.52 -4.96 -30.24
N ILE A 116 16.33 -3.63 -30.31
CA ILE A 116 15.38 -2.93 -29.44
C ILE A 116 13.95 -3.26 -29.85
N ASP A 117 13.67 -3.30 -31.16
CA ASP A 117 12.37 -3.72 -31.70
C ASP A 117 11.98 -5.10 -31.16
N LEU A 118 12.90 -6.07 -31.24
CA LEU A 118 12.70 -7.42 -30.72
C LEU A 118 12.49 -7.44 -29.20
N LEU A 119 13.27 -6.66 -28.44
CA LEU A 119 13.08 -6.59 -26.99
C LEU A 119 11.74 -5.95 -26.61
N VAL A 120 11.28 -4.96 -27.36
CA VAL A 120 9.95 -4.34 -27.17
C VAL A 120 8.85 -5.35 -27.48
N GLU A 121 9.01 -6.13 -28.55
CA GLU A 121 8.07 -7.18 -28.93
C GLU A 121 7.98 -8.28 -27.85
N ILE A 122 9.12 -8.79 -27.37
CA ILE A 122 9.16 -9.86 -26.35
C ILE A 122 8.75 -9.35 -24.96
N THR A 123 9.13 -8.12 -24.62
CA THR A 123 8.69 -7.48 -23.37
C THR A 123 7.19 -7.23 -23.41
N GLY A 124 6.61 -7.08 -24.59
CA GLY A 124 5.23 -6.72 -24.79
C GLY A 124 4.95 -5.26 -24.46
N VAL A 125 3.85 -4.75 -25.00
CA VAL A 125 3.33 -3.43 -24.63
C VAL A 125 2.44 -3.63 -23.39
N PRO A 126 2.65 -2.88 -22.29
CA PRO A 126 1.76 -2.93 -21.15
C PRO A 126 0.32 -2.66 -21.59
N PRO A 127 -0.70 -3.22 -20.92
CA PRO A 127 -2.11 -2.95 -21.24
C PRO A 127 -2.46 -1.45 -21.26
N ASN A 128 -1.69 -0.62 -20.55
CA ASN A 128 -1.87 0.83 -20.41
C ASN A 128 -0.70 1.65 -20.99
N GLY A 129 0.28 1.02 -21.63
CA GLY A 129 1.52 1.65 -22.07
C GLY A 129 1.53 1.91 -23.56
N CYS A 130 2.29 2.90 -24.01
CA CYS A 130 2.63 3.00 -25.42
C CYS A 130 3.90 2.18 -25.69
N GLU A 131 3.95 1.50 -26.83
CA GLU A 131 5.18 0.87 -27.34
C GLU A 131 6.38 1.85 -27.33
N LYS A 132 6.10 3.14 -27.60
CA LYS A 132 7.09 4.22 -27.56
C LYS A 132 7.72 4.38 -26.18
N ASP A 133 6.98 4.18 -25.11
CA ASP A 133 7.48 4.32 -23.73
C ASP A 133 8.37 3.14 -23.37
N VAL A 134 7.94 1.91 -23.68
CA VAL A 134 8.75 0.69 -23.49
C VAL A 134 10.07 0.81 -24.25
N ARG A 135 9.99 1.24 -25.51
CA ARG A 135 11.14 1.49 -26.37
C ARG A 135 12.06 2.57 -25.80
N HIS A 136 11.49 3.67 -25.31
CA HIS A 136 12.23 4.76 -24.70
C HIS A 136 13.00 4.27 -23.46
N ASP A 137 12.30 3.58 -22.55
CA ASP A 137 12.87 3.03 -21.32
C ASP A 137 14.00 2.04 -21.61
N LEU A 138 13.75 1.04 -22.46
CA LEU A 138 14.76 0.04 -22.84
C LEU A 138 15.97 0.69 -23.49
N THR A 139 15.75 1.66 -24.38
CA THR A 139 16.85 2.42 -25.01
C THR A 139 17.64 3.21 -23.98
N ALA A 140 16.96 3.87 -23.04
CA ALA A 140 17.61 4.62 -21.97
C ALA A 140 18.44 3.70 -21.08
N TRP A 141 17.88 2.59 -20.60
CA TRP A 141 18.55 1.62 -19.73
C TRP A 141 19.77 0.98 -20.42
N ILE A 142 19.63 0.56 -21.68
CA ILE A 142 20.72 -0.03 -22.46
C ILE A 142 21.87 0.97 -22.65
N ASN A 143 21.55 2.23 -22.94
CA ASN A 143 22.57 3.27 -23.11
C ASN A 143 23.28 3.62 -21.79
N GLU A 144 22.51 3.69 -20.70
CA GLU A 144 23.01 3.93 -19.35
C GLU A 144 23.97 2.80 -18.92
N VAL A 145 23.54 1.54 -19.04
CA VAL A 145 24.33 0.37 -18.64
C VAL A 145 25.55 0.15 -19.53
N LYS A 146 25.46 0.38 -20.85
CA LYS A 146 26.57 0.12 -21.79
C LYS A 146 27.89 0.74 -21.34
N ARG A 147 27.82 1.92 -20.73
CA ARG A 147 28.96 2.60 -20.13
C ARG A 147 29.43 1.82 -18.89
N ASN A 148 28.53 1.58 -17.95
CA ASN A 148 28.83 0.95 -16.66
C ASN A 148 29.35 -0.50 -16.78
N ARG A 149 28.79 -1.31 -17.67
CA ARG A 149 29.21 -2.71 -17.89
C ARG A 149 30.65 -2.81 -18.40
N LYS A 150 31.10 -1.86 -19.24
CA LYS A 150 32.52 -1.82 -19.68
C LYS A 150 33.49 -1.56 -18.52
N MET A 151 33.13 -0.68 -17.60
CA MET A 151 33.92 -0.44 -16.39
C MET A 151 33.92 -1.68 -15.50
N ALA A 152 32.75 -2.32 -15.31
CA ALA A 152 32.62 -3.55 -14.53
C ALA A 152 33.52 -4.66 -15.03
N ASN A 153 33.53 -4.89 -16.34
CA ASN A 153 34.40 -5.87 -16.98
C ASN A 153 35.90 -5.54 -16.82
N LYS A 154 36.26 -4.25 -16.72
CA LYS A 154 37.66 -3.84 -16.50
C LYS A 154 38.07 -3.97 -15.04
N LEU A 155 37.17 -3.77 -14.09
CA LEU A 155 37.45 -3.91 -12.67
C LEU A 155 37.51 -5.40 -12.26
N GLY A 156 36.58 -6.22 -12.75
CA GLY A 156 36.56 -7.67 -12.55
C GLY A 156 35.23 -8.23 -12.00
N SER A 157 34.31 -7.38 -11.55
CA SER A 157 32.99 -7.78 -11.05
C SER A 157 32.01 -6.61 -11.04
N THR A 158 30.71 -6.89 -11.16
CA THR A 158 29.62 -5.93 -10.94
C THR A 158 29.34 -5.65 -9.47
N GLY A 159 29.77 -6.54 -8.56
CA GLY A 159 29.52 -6.39 -7.12
C GLY A 159 30.11 -5.10 -6.54
N CYS A 160 31.29 -4.70 -7.01
CA CYS A 160 31.94 -3.44 -6.64
C CYS A 160 31.16 -2.19 -7.05
N PHE A 161 30.27 -2.30 -8.04
CA PHE A 161 29.54 -1.16 -8.62
C PHE A 161 28.12 -1.07 -8.11
N PHE A 162 27.48 -2.20 -7.82
CA PHE A 162 26.07 -2.18 -7.48
C PHE A 162 25.84 -2.11 -5.99
N PHE A 163 26.63 -2.80 -5.16
CA PHE A 163 26.39 -2.80 -3.72
C PHE A 163 26.97 -1.60 -2.97
N TYR A 164 27.69 -0.69 -3.64
CA TYR A 164 28.32 0.45 -2.97
C TYR A 164 27.85 1.78 -3.57
N PRO A 165 26.77 2.36 -3.02
CA PRO A 165 26.11 3.55 -3.54
C PRO A 165 27.04 4.71 -3.88
N ASN A 166 28.02 5.00 -3.01
CA ASN A 166 28.96 6.10 -3.25
C ASN A 166 29.75 5.92 -4.54
N ILE A 167 30.33 4.75 -4.78
CA ILE A 167 31.08 4.43 -6.02
C ILE A 167 30.13 4.35 -7.21
N SER A 168 28.98 3.72 -7.00
CA SER A 168 27.96 3.55 -8.02
C SER A 168 27.43 4.89 -8.53
N ASP A 169 27.18 5.86 -7.66
CA ASP A 169 26.61 7.15 -8.02
C ASP A 169 27.63 8.03 -8.72
N TRP A 170 28.90 7.93 -8.35
CA TRP A 170 30.00 8.52 -9.12
C TRP A 170 30.00 8.04 -10.58
N ILE A 171 29.74 6.76 -10.79
CA ILE A 171 29.82 6.13 -12.10
C ILE A 171 28.54 6.38 -12.89
N TRP A 172 27.39 6.26 -12.24
CA TRP A 172 26.06 6.38 -12.86
C TRP A 172 25.62 7.85 -13.04
N LYS A 173 25.90 8.75 -12.09
CA LYS A 173 25.42 10.15 -12.12
C LYS A 173 26.45 11.15 -12.64
N LYS A 174 27.76 10.87 -12.56
CA LYS A 174 28.81 11.86 -12.87
C LYS A 174 29.53 11.66 -14.20
N ASP A 175 29.01 10.79 -15.07
CA ASP A 175 29.42 10.61 -16.48
C ASP A 175 30.95 10.60 -16.67
N LEU A 176 31.63 9.59 -16.10
CA LEU A 176 33.05 9.38 -16.38
C LEU A 176 33.23 9.13 -17.90
N PRO A 177 34.15 9.83 -18.59
CA PRO A 177 34.43 9.58 -20.00
C PRO A 177 34.97 8.16 -20.26
N LEU A 178 34.55 7.50 -21.35
CA LEU A 178 35.00 6.14 -21.69
C LEU A 178 36.54 6.00 -21.73
N ARG A 179 37.25 7.05 -22.18
CA ARG A 179 38.72 7.07 -22.28
C ARG A 179 39.43 6.88 -20.93
N ILE A 180 38.79 7.22 -19.81
CA ILE A 180 39.41 7.08 -18.48
C ILE A 180 39.04 5.75 -17.78
N TYR A 181 38.22 4.89 -18.38
CA TYR A 181 37.71 3.70 -17.69
C TYR A 181 38.79 2.69 -17.32
N LYS A 182 39.74 2.46 -18.23
CA LYS A 182 40.86 1.56 -17.95
C LYS A 182 41.68 2.04 -16.75
N ARG A 183 41.91 3.35 -16.66
CA ARG A 183 42.64 3.99 -15.56
C ARG A 183 41.83 4.02 -14.27
N ALA A 184 40.56 4.38 -14.33
CA ALA A 184 39.64 4.36 -13.20
C ALA A 184 39.52 2.95 -12.59
N ALA A 185 39.35 1.92 -13.44
CA ALA A 185 39.32 0.53 -12.99
C ALA A 185 40.65 0.08 -12.35
N ALA A 186 41.79 0.46 -12.94
CA ALA A 186 43.10 0.19 -12.36
C ALA A 186 43.23 0.87 -10.99
N HIS A 187 42.90 2.16 -10.90
CA HIS A 187 42.93 2.92 -9.65
C HIS A 187 42.04 2.30 -8.55
N LEU A 188 40.79 1.93 -8.86
CA LEU A 188 39.92 1.26 -7.90
C LEU A 188 40.51 -0.09 -7.46
N ARG A 189 41.11 -0.86 -8.38
CA ARG A 189 41.79 -2.11 -8.02
C ARG A 189 42.99 -1.86 -7.10
N ASP A 190 43.85 -0.92 -7.45
CA ASP A 190 45.07 -0.58 -6.70
C ASP A 190 44.74 -0.03 -5.29
N ASN A 191 43.57 0.59 -5.11
CA ASN A 191 43.07 1.06 -3.82
C ASN A 191 42.26 0.01 -3.04
N GLY A 192 42.32 -1.26 -3.44
CA GLY A 192 41.73 -2.38 -2.70
C GLY A 192 40.20 -2.49 -2.79
N ILE A 193 39.56 -1.77 -3.72
CA ILE A 193 38.08 -1.76 -3.85
C ILE A 193 37.55 -3.15 -4.22
N LEU A 194 38.21 -3.81 -5.18
CA LEU A 194 37.84 -5.17 -5.58
C LEU A 194 38.02 -6.15 -4.43
N SER A 195 39.17 -6.10 -3.75
CA SER A 195 39.45 -6.96 -2.60
C SER A 195 38.45 -6.76 -1.46
N LYS A 196 38.00 -5.53 -1.20
CA LYS A 196 36.96 -5.24 -0.21
C LYS A 196 35.60 -5.81 -0.62
N ALA A 197 35.24 -5.70 -1.90
CA ALA A 197 34.01 -6.28 -2.44
C ALA A 197 34.01 -7.82 -2.33
N GLU A 198 35.14 -8.46 -2.62
CA GLU A 198 35.34 -9.90 -2.43
C GLU A 198 35.18 -10.28 -0.95
N GLN A 199 35.86 -9.58 -0.04
CA GLN A 199 35.80 -9.84 1.41
C GLN A 199 34.39 -9.71 1.98
N SER A 200 33.57 -8.77 1.48
CA SER A 200 32.19 -8.58 1.95
C SER A 200 31.20 -9.62 1.41
N GLY A 201 31.58 -10.39 0.39
CA GLY A 201 30.68 -11.27 -0.37
C GLY A 201 29.92 -10.60 -1.52
N ALA A 202 30.14 -9.31 -1.80
CA ALA A 202 29.43 -8.57 -2.84
C ALA A 202 29.68 -9.12 -4.25
N VAL A 203 30.90 -9.60 -4.53
CA VAL A 203 31.26 -10.21 -5.82
C VAL A 203 30.50 -11.51 -6.06
N GLU A 204 30.42 -12.36 -5.04
CA GLU A 204 29.70 -13.63 -5.12
C GLU A 204 28.20 -13.41 -5.25
N LEU A 205 27.64 -12.51 -4.43
CA LEU A 205 26.23 -12.15 -4.52
C LEU A 205 25.86 -11.58 -5.90
N ALA A 206 26.69 -10.71 -6.46
CA ALA A 206 26.47 -10.16 -7.80
C ALA A 206 26.45 -11.26 -8.86
N ARG A 207 27.39 -12.21 -8.79
CA ARG A 207 27.45 -13.36 -9.69
C ARG A 207 26.19 -14.22 -9.57
N ASN A 208 25.77 -14.55 -8.35
CA ASN A 208 24.57 -15.35 -8.10
C ASN A 208 23.31 -14.65 -8.60
N THR A 209 23.20 -13.35 -8.37
CA THR A 209 22.11 -12.51 -8.87
C THR A 209 22.07 -12.46 -10.39
N GLU A 210 23.22 -12.28 -11.05
CA GLU A 210 23.31 -12.30 -12.52
C GLU A 210 22.90 -13.67 -13.08
N MET A 211 23.30 -14.78 -12.45
CA MET A 211 22.87 -16.12 -12.88
C MET A 211 21.35 -16.30 -12.75
N LEU A 212 20.77 -15.84 -11.64
CA LEU A 212 19.32 -15.89 -11.41
C LEU A 212 18.55 -15.07 -12.44
N LEU A 213 18.99 -13.84 -12.70
CA LEU A 213 18.39 -12.98 -13.73
C LEU A 213 18.49 -13.64 -15.11
N LYS A 214 19.69 -14.02 -15.54
CA LYS A 214 19.91 -14.67 -16.85
C LYS A 214 19.09 -15.94 -17.04
N SER A 215 18.87 -16.73 -15.99
CA SER A 215 18.08 -17.97 -16.09
C SER A 215 16.66 -17.73 -16.62
N ALA A 216 16.06 -16.56 -16.34
CA ALA A 216 14.76 -16.19 -16.87
C ALA A 216 14.78 -15.86 -18.37
N PHE A 217 15.91 -15.40 -18.89
CA PHE A 217 16.11 -15.03 -20.30
C PHE A 217 16.65 -16.19 -21.15
N GLN A 218 17.23 -17.22 -20.52
CA GLN A 218 17.84 -18.37 -21.20
C GLN A 218 16.87 -19.12 -22.12
N SER A 219 15.61 -19.28 -21.71
CA SER A 219 14.57 -19.95 -22.51
C SER A 219 14.30 -19.26 -23.85
N MET A 220 14.57 -17.95 -23.94
CA MET A 220 14.33 -17.13 -25.13
C MET A 220 15.52 -17.15 -26.11
N ILE A 221 16.74 -17.30 -25.61
CA ILE A 221 17.95 -17.36 -26.44
C ILE A 221 18.02 -18.69 -27.21
N VAL A 222 17.39 -19.75 -26.70
CA VAL A 222 17.45 -21.12 -27.26
C VAL A 222 16.58 -21.31 -28.51
N VAL A 223 15.65 -20.40 -28.82
CA VAL A 223 14.77 -20.51 -30.00
C VAL A 223 15.47 -19.93 -31.24
N GLY A 224 16.48 -20.61 -31.78
CA GLY A 224 17.01 -20.18 -33.08
C GLY A 224 18.20 -20.87 -33.73
N ASN A 225 19.04 -21.65 -33.04
CA ASN A 225 20.03 -22.53 -33.72
C ASN A 225 20.78 -23.42 -32.73
N LYS A 226 20.80 -24.74 -32.98
CA LYS A 226 21.60 -25.73 -32.24
C LYS A 226 23.13 -25.52 -32.31
N GLN A 227 23.60 -24.48 -33.01
CA GLN A 227 25.03 -24.19 -33.20
C GLN A 227 25.58 -23.06 -32.32
N CYS A 228 24.74 -22.31 -31.58
CA CYS A 228 25.22 -21.22 -30.73
C CYS A 228 25.63 -21.67 -29.31
N GLU A 229 25.27 -22.90 -28.91
CA GLU A 229 25.57 -23.45 -27.59
C GLU A 229 27.08 -23.58 -27.31
N SER A 230 27.93 -23.75 -28.33
CA SER A 230 29.37 -24.01 -28.11
C SER A 230 30.26 -22.76 -27.98
N VAL A 231 29.83 -21.60 -28.49
CA VAL A 231 30.68 -20.39 -28.50
C VAL A 231 30.54 -19.57 -27.21
N PHE A 232 29.33 -19.57 -26.62
CA PHE A 232 29.07 -18.81 -25.39
C PHE A 232 29.71 -19.48 -24.16
N TRP A 233 29.63 -20.81 -24.05
CA TRP A 233 30.15 -21.54 -22.89
C TRP A 233 31.67 -21.75 -22.90
N ASN A 234 32.33 -21.85 -24.06
CA ASN A 234 33.78 -22.07 -24.12
C ASN A 234 34.62 -20.84 -23.76
N ALA A 235 34.07 -19.62 -23.91
CA ALA A 235 34.74 -18.40 -23.45
C ALA A 235 34.66 -18.24 -21.93
N GLU A 236 33.54 -18.63 -21.30
CA GLU A 236 33.27 -18.46 -19.86
C GLU A 236 33.90 -19.58 -19.01
N VAL A 237 34.00 -20.81 -19.53
CA VAL A 237 34.73 -21.92 -18.88
C VAL A 237 36.24 -21.65 -18.80
N ARG A 238 36.85 -21.00 -19.81
CA ARG A 238 38.26 -20.56 -19.74
C ARG A 238 38.50 -19.44 -18.72
N TRP A 239 37.50 -18.61 -18.45
CA TRP A 239 37.56 -17.58 -17.41
C TRP A 239 37.43 -18.17 -16.01
N ASN A 240 36.54 -19.14 -15.82
CA ASN A 240 36.33 -19.82 -14.53
C ASN A 240 37.52 -20.68 -14.10
N GLN A 241 38.22 -21.34 -15.03
CA GLN A 241 39.41 -22.15 -14.68
C GLN A 241 40.62 -21.30 -14.24
N LYS A 242 40.78 -20.07 -14.77
CA LYS A 242 41.86 -19.16 -14.36
C LYS A 242 41.61 -18.52 -12.98
N GLY A 243 40.36 -18.25 -12.62
CA GLY A 243 40.00 -17.73 -11.29
C GLY A 243 40.15 -18.77 -10.18
N ILE A 244 39.76 -20.03 -10.44
CA ILE A 244 39.87 -21.14 -9.49
C ILE A 244 41.34 -21.51 -9.23
N ALA A 245 42.19 -21.51 -10.27
CA ALA A 245 43.63 -21.77 -10.11
C ALA A 245 44.34 -20.67 -9.28
N LEU A 246 43.91 -19.41 -9.38
CA LEU A 246 44.46 -18.30 -8.60
C LEU A 246 44.01 -18.33 -7.13
N SER A 247 42.75 -18.72 -6.88
CA SER A 247 42.20 -18.87 -5.53
C SER A 247 42.79 -20.08 -4.78
N ALA A 248 43.09 -21.18 -5.49
CA ALA A 248 43.76 -22.34 -4.91
C ALA A 248 45.20 -21.99 -4.48
N ALA A 249 45.96 -21.28 -5.33
CA ALA A 249 47.31 -20.82 -5.03
C ALA A 249 47.39 -19.82 -3.86
N LEU A 250 46.34 -19.01 -3.66
CA LEU A 250 46.25 -18.07 -2.52
C LEU A 250 45.80 -18.76 -1.23
N SER A 251 45.10 -19.90 -1.30
CA SER A 251 44.68 -20.67 -0.12
C SER A 251 45.82 -21.48 0.50
N GLU A 252 46.76 -21.99 -0.31
CA GLU A 252 47.96 -22.69 0.18
C GLU A 252 48.97 -21.77 0.90
N SER A 253 48.93 -20.46 0.63
CA SER A 253 49.78 -19.49 1.35
C SER A 253 49.21 -19.08 2.72
N ARG A 254 47.99 -19.49 3.08
CA ARG A 254 47.27 -18.99 4.27
C ARG A 254 47.23 -19.96 5.45
N THR A 255 47.64 -21.21 5.26
CA THR A 255 47.63 -22.28 6.28
C THR A 255 48.82 -22.26 7.24
N THR A 256 49.79 -21.36 7.09
CA THR A 256 50.99 -21.30 7.95
C THR A 256 50.96 -20.24 9.06
N LEU A 257 49.86 -19.51 9.27
CA LEU A 257 49.88 -18.31 10.15
C LEU A 257 48.72 -18.16 11.15
N VAL A 258 47.95 -19.20 11.46
CA VAL A 258 46.88 -19.08 12.47
C VAL A 258 46.83 -20.30 13.41
N GLU A 259 47.92 -20.52 14.13
CA GLU A 259 47.93 -21.26 15.41
C GLU A 259 48.47 -20.32 16.50
N ASP A 260 47.70 -19.30 16.86
CA ASP A 260 47.77 -18.72 18.21
C ASP A 260 46.70 -17.64 18.37
N ARG A 261 45.61 -18.00 19.04
CA ARG A 261 44.76 -17.15 19.90
C ARG A 261 43.40 -17.81 20.11
N ASN A 262 43.28 -18.58 21.18
CA ASN A 262 41.99 -18.84 21.81
C ASN A 262 42.19 -19.09 23.31
N LYS A 263 41.97 -18.04 24.13
CA LYS A 263 41.62 -18.18 25.55
C LYS A 263 40.64 -17.07 25.98
N ALA A 264 39.61 -17.53 26.70
CA ALA A 264 38.78 -16.84 27.70
C ALA A 264 37.38 -16.30 27.33
N ARG A 265 36.39 -17.19 27.58
CA ARG A 265 35.16 -17.06 28.40
C ARG A 265 33.95 -16.19 27.96
N PRO A 266 32.72 -16.56 28.43
CA PRO A 266 31.45 -16.31 27.75
C PRO A 266 30.59 -15.25 28.44
N ARG A 267 29.63 -14.68 27.69
CA ARG A 267 28.42 -14.08 28.27
C ARG A 267 27.19 -14.41 27.42
N GLU A 268 26.19 -14.93 28.12
CA GLU A 268 24.80 -15.08 27.72
C GLU A 268 24.18 -13.72 27.41
N SER A 269 23.53 -13.58 26.26
CA SER A 269 22.40 -12.66 25.96
C SER A 269 22.15 -12.68 24.45
N ALA A 270 21.44 -13.70 23.96
CA ALA A 270 20.96 -13.76 22.57
C ALA A 270 19.71 -14.65 22.45
N LEU A 271 18.63 -14.24 23.10
CA LEU A 271 17.27 -14.62 22.73
C LEU A 271 16.48 -13.32 22.73
N LEU A 272 16.33 -12.68 21.56
CA LEU A 272 15.31 -11.71 21.17
C LEU A 272 15.83 -10.89 19.97
N SER A 273 15.77 -11.49 18.77
CA SER A 273 15.70 -10.77 17.49
C SER A 273 15.59 -11.80 16.37
N ARG A 274 14.41 -12.41 16.23
CA ARG A 274 14.01 -13.01 14.95
C ARG A 274 13.27 -11.93 14.16
N PRO A 275 13.63 -11.67 12.88
CA PRO A 275 12.79 -10.88 12.00
C PRO A 275 11.50 -11.65 11.74
N PHE A 276 10.37 -10.94 11.76
CA PHE A 276 9.08 -11.48 11.32
C PHE A 276 9.14 -11.78 9.82
N ASP A 277 9.03 -13.05 9.47
CA ASP A 277 8.73 -13.51 8.11
C ASP A 277 7.32 -13.03 7.74
N SER A 278 7.21 -12.05 6.85
CA SER A 278 5.93 -11.60 6.31
C SER A 278 5.45 -12.53 5.19
N SER A 279 4.97 -13.71 5.57
CA SER A 279 3.88 -14.44 4.91
C SER A 279 3.41 -15.54 5.84
N PRO A 280 2.15 -15.51 6.29
CA PRO A 280 1.02 -15.73 5.39
C PRO A 280 -0.18 -14.77 5.58
N ARG A 281 -0.78 -14.34 4.45
CA ARG A 281 -2.17 -13.87 4.43
C ARG A 281 -3.07 -15.06 4.73
N LEU A 282 -3.89 -14.97 5.78
CA LEU A 282 -4.80 -16.01 6.28
C LEU A 282 -4.15 -17.41 6.38
N ALA A 283 -3.43 -17.69 7.46
CA ALA A 283 -2.93 -19.04 7.72
C ALA A 283 -4.06 -20.08 7.61
N ALA A 284 -3.87 -21.08 6.75
CA ALA A 284 -4.78 -22.22 6.57
C ALA A 284 -5.09 -22.99 7.88
N GLN A 285 -4.41 -22.67 8.98
CA GLN A 285 -4.63 -23.27 10.29
C GLN A 285 -5.83 -22.68 11.05
N ASN A 286 -6.33 -21.49 10.65
CA ASN A 286 -7.59 -20.94 11.15
C ASN A 286 -8.83 -21.60 10.47
N LEU A 287 -8.62 -22.60 9.61
CA LEU A 287 -9.63 -23.35 8.83
C LEU A 287 -10.25 -24.53 9.58
N THR A 288 -10.28 -24.56 10.92
CA THR A 288 -10.83 -25.73 11.65
C THR A 288 -12.28 -26.07 11.28
N LYS A 289 -13.05 -25.12 10.72
CA LYS A 289 -14.39 -25.37 10.15
C LYS A 289 -14.44 -25.72 8.65
N TRP A 290 -13.37 -25.53 7.86
CA TRP A 290 -13.45 -25.51 6.39
C TRP A 290 -12.48 -26.43 5.63
N GLN A 291 -11.71 -27.29 6.30
CA GLN A 291 -10.89 -28.31 5.61
C GLN A 291 -11.70 -29.25 4.69
N GLY A 292 -13.03 -29.32 4.83
CA GLY A 292 -13.90 -30.17 4.00
C GLY A 292 -14.35 -29.59 2.65
N LEU A 293 -14.23 -28.28 2.39
CA LEU A 293 -14.81 -27.65 1.18
C LEU A 293 -13.77 -27.27 0.10
N TRP A 294 -12.48 -27.22 0.44
CA TRP A 294 -11.40 -26.94 -0.53
C TRP A 294 -11.03 -28.15 -1.40
N SER A 295 -11.52 -29.34 -1.07
CA SER A 295 -11.42 -30.53 -1.91
C SER A 295 -12.43 -30.54 -3.06
N VAL A 296 -13.33 -29.56 -3.14
CA VAL A 296 -14.19 -29.38 -4.31
C VAL A 296 -13.45 -28.51 -5.33
N PRO A 297 -12.95 -29.07 -6.44
CA PRO A 297 -12.30 -28.29 -7.49
C PRO A 297 -13.21 -27.14 -7.91
N PHE A 298 -12.63 -25.97 -8.20
CA PHE A 298 -13.36 -24.87 -8.82
C PHE A 298 -13.84 -25.39 -10.18
N PRO A 299 -15.13 -25.70 -10.37
CA PRO A 299 -15.65 -26.08 -11.67
C PRO A 299 -15.51 -24.85 -12.56
N ASP A 300 -15.21 -25.09 -13.82
CA ASP A 300 -15.23 -24.09 -14.90
C ASP A 300 -16.63 -23.49 -15.16
N THR A 301 -17.54 -23.52 -14.18
CA THR A 301 -18.87 -22.94 -14.31
C THR A 301 -18.73 -21.43 -14.45
N ASP A 302 -19.28 -20.89 -15.54
CA ASP A 302 -19.19 -19.46 -15.84
C ASP A 302 -19.90 -18.56 -14.83
N ASP A 303 -20.86 -19.09 -14.08
CA ASP A 303 -21.60 -18.34 -13.07
C ASP A 303 -20.99 -18.47 -11.66
N LEU A 304 -20.37 -17.38 -11.21
CA LEU A 304 -19.74 -17.26 -9.90
C LEU A 304 -20.71 -16.78 -8.81
N ALA A 305 -21.89 -16.26 -9.17
CA ALA A 305 -22.79 -15.60 -8.22
C ALA A 305 -23.29 -16.54 -7.09
N PRO A 306 -23.76 -17.77 -7.35
CA PRO A 306 -24.23 -18.66 -6.29
C PRO A 306 -23.13 -19.02 -5.27
N ARG A 307 -21.88 -19.12 -5.73
CA ARG A 307 -20.71 -19.39 -4.90
C ARG A 307 -20.37 -18.22 -4.00
N LEU A 308 -20.35 -17.01 -4.56
CA LEU A 308 -20.11 -15.78 -3.81
C LEU A 308 -21.21 -15.55 -2.77
N PHE A 309 -22.47 -15.80 -3.13
CA PHE A 309 -23.58 -15.71 -2.19
C PHE A 309 -23.47 -16.74 -1.05
N SER A 310 -23.15 -17.99 -1.37
CA SER A 310 -22.89 -19.02 -0.36
C SER A 310 -21.69 -18.66 0.53
N PHE A 311 -20.62 -18.10 -0.06
CA PHE A 311 -19.46 -17.61 0.68
C PHE A 311 -19.84 -16.46 1.62
N TYR A 312 -20.69 -15.53 1.17
CA TYR A 312 -21.18 -14.44 2.00
C TYR A 312 -21.91 -14.94 3.25
N LEU A 313 -22.86 -15.85 3.07
CA LEU A 313 -23.65 -16.43 4.16
C LEU A 313 -22.78 -17.21 5.15
N ASN A 314 -21.90 -18.06 4.63
CA ASN A 314 -21.19 -19.02 5.48
C ASN A 314 -19.87 -18.50 6.06
N LEU A 315 -19.30 -17.42 5.50
CA LEU A 315 -17.97 -16.93 5.89
C LEU A 315 -17.95 -15.42 6.15
N VAL A 316 -18.56 -14.60 5.30
CA VAL A 316 -18.57 -13.15 5.54
C VAL A 316 -19.41 -12.83 6.77
N CYS A 317 -20.68 -13.25 6.80
CA CYS A 317 -21.59 -12.93 7.91
C CYS A 317 -21.06 -13.42 9.26
N PRO A 318 -20.69 -14.71 9.45
CA PRO A 318 -20.21 -15.20 10.75
C PRO A 318 -18.84 -14.62 11.12
N GLY A 319 -18.04 -14.19 10.13
CA GLY A 319 -16.77 -13.52 10.38
C GLY A 319 -16.92 -12.05 10.81
N ARG A 320 -18.10 -11.45 10.67
CA ARG A 320 -18.33 -10.07 11.13
C ARG A 320 -18.55 -10.00 12.63
N THR A 321 -19.26 -10.96 13.19
CA THR A 321 -19.67 -10.92 14.59
C THR A 321 -19.77 -12.31 15.18
N ILE A 322 -19.46 -12.39 16.48
CA ILE A 322 -19.63 -13.60 17.30
C ILE A 322 -21.00 -13.63 18.01
N LEU A 323 -21.81 -12.60 17.80
CA LEU A 323 -23.16 -12.50 18.36
C LEU A 323 -24.18 -13.14 17.41
N LYS A 324 -25.28 -13.65 17.96
CA LYS A 324 -26.41 -14.19 17.18
C LYS A 324 -27.09 -13.09 16.38
N GLN A 325 -27.22 -11.91 16.96
CA GLN A 325 -27.64 -10.74 16.20
C GLN A 325 -26.54 -10.46 15.18
N ASN A 326 -26.81 -10.71 13.92
CA ASN A 326 -25.90 -10.47 12.83
C ASN A 326 -26.60 -9.59 11.80
N ALA A 327 -26.28 -8.30 11.79
CA ALA A 327 -26.92 -7.36 10.88
C ALA A 327 -26.71 -7.73 9.40
N TYR A 328 -25.59 -8.35 9.04
CA TYR A 328 -25.29 -8.75 7.66
C TYR A 328 -26.26 -9.84 7.17
N GLU A 329 -26.57 -10.80 8.03
CA GLU A 329 -27.43 -11.93 7.69
C GLU A 329 -28.92 -11.62 7.91
N HIS A 330 -29.25 -11.00 9.04
CA HIS A 330 -30.64 -10.88 9.50
C HIS A 330 -31.29 -9.53 9.19
N GLU A 331 -30.54 -8.51 8.75
CA GLU A 331 -31.09 -7.21 8.37
C GLU A 331 -30.74 -6.86 6.92
N PHE A 332 -29.45 -6.83 6.58
CA PHE A 332 -28.99 -6.36 5.27
C PHE A 332 -29.52 -7.26 4.15
N LEU A 333 -29.38 -8.57 4.31
CA LEU A 333 -29.81 -9.51 3.28
C LEU A 333 -31.34 -9.51 3.07
N PRO A 334 -32.20 -9.61 4.10
CA PRO A 334 -33.65 -9.52 3.93
C PRO A 334 -34.11 -8.20 3.28
N VAL A 335 -33.47 -7.08 3.61
CA VAL A 335 -33.78 -5.78 2.99
C VAL A 335 -33.50 -5.83 1.49
N LEU A 336 -32.33 -6.31 1.06
CA LEU A 336 -32.00 -6.40 -0.37
C LEU A 336 -32.91 -7.37 -1.13
N GLN A 337 -33.29 -8.50 -0.51
CA GLN A 337 -34.16 -9.50 -1.11
C GLN A 337 -35.61 -9.02 -1.25
N SER A 338 -36.15 -8.37 -0.22
CA SER A 338 -37.56 -7.95 -0.18
C SER A 338 -37.88 -6.79 -1.13
N THR A 339 -36.89 -5.93 -1.41
CA THR A 339 -37.04 -4.79 -2.32
C THR A 339 -36.76 -5.14 -3.79
N GLY A 340 -36.40 -6.40 -4.08
CA GLY A 340 -35.93 -6.81 -5.42
C GLY A 340 -34.68 -6.05 -5.88
N SER A 341 -33.92 -5.48 -4.94
CA SER A 341 -32.71 -4.72 -5.25
C SER A 341 -31.58 -5.65 -5.64
N SER A 342 -30.59 -5.10 -6.35
CA SER A 342 -29.46 -5.89 -6.81
C SER A 342 -28.65 -6.45 -5.63
N MET A 343 -28.27 -7.72 -5.75
CA MET A 343 -27.39 -8.41 -4.81
C MET A 343 -25.90 -8.07 -5.03
N ASP A 344 -25.58 -7.17 -5.96
CA ASP A 344 -24.22 -6.82 -6.34
C ASP A 344 -23.37 -6.34 -5.16
N SER A 345 -23.94 -5.61 -4.19
CA SER A 345 -23.22 -5.20 -2.97
C SER A 345 -22.73 -6.39 -2.14
N VAL A 346 -23.56 -7.43 -2.04
CA VAL A 346 -23.26 -8.68 -1.33
C VAL A 346 -22.21 -9.48 -2.10
N LEU A 347 -22.40 -9.64 -3.41
CA LEU A 347 -21.51 -10.44 -4.27
C LEU A 347 -20.13 -9.79 -4.41
N GLY A 348 -20.06 -8.47 -4.57
CA GLY A 348 -18.80 -7.73 -4.62
C GLY A 348 -18.01 -7.86 -3.31
N LEU A 349 -18.69 -7.69 -2.16
CA LEU A 349 -18.04 -7.87 -0.85
C LEU A 349 -17.56 -9.31 -0.64
N ALA A 350 -18.35 -10.31 -1.03
CA ALA A 350 -17.94 -11.70 -0.96
C ALA A 350 -16.71 -12.00 -1.82
N ALA A 351 -16.66 -11.44 -3.04
CA ALA A 351 -15.54 -11.63 -3.96
C ALA A 351 -14.24 -11.02 -3.41
N LEU A 352 -14.33 -9.84 -2.80
CA LEU A 352 -13.22 -9.18 -2.10
C LEU A 352 -12.59 -10.09 -1.03
N TYR A 353 -13.40 -10.79 -0.24
CA TYR A 353 -12.87 -11.72 0.75
C TYR A 353 -12.39 -13.04 0.12
N LEU A 354 -13.15 -13.60 -0.82
CA LEU A 354 -12.84 -14.89 -1.44
C LEU A 354 -11.50 -14.88 -2.19
N LYS A 355 -11.16 -13.79 -2.90
CA LYS A 355 -9.91 -13.72 -3.68
C LYS A 355 -8.64 -13.88 -2.83
N GLU A 356 -8.67 -13.50 -1.55
CA GLU A 356 -7.51 -13.57 -0.67
C GLU A 356 -7.12 -15.01 -0.31
N TYR A 357 -8.00 -15.97 -0.57
CA TYR A 357 -7.71 -17.40 -0.42
C TYR A 357 -7.02 -18.01 -1.65
N TYR A 358 -6.82 -17.24 -2.72
CA TYR A 358 -6.20 -17.71 -3.95
C TYR A 358 -4.87 -17.00 -4.21
N LEU A 359 -3.91 -17.75 -4.76
CA LEU A 359 -2.62 -17.21 -5.18
C LEU A 359 -2.81 -16.09 -6.20
N VAL A 360 -2.00 -15.03 -6.08
CA VAL A 360 -2.04 -13.83 -6.94
C VAL A 360 -2.01 -14.19 -8.44
N SER A 361 -1.25 -15.23 -8.81
CA SER A 361 -1.10 -15.69 -10.19
C SER A 361 -2.14 -16.71 -10.66
N SER A 362 -3.06 -17.15 -9.80
CA SER A 362 -4.01 -18.20 -10.15
C SER A 362 -5.16 -17.66 -11.02
N TYR A 363 -5.57 -18.46 -12.00
CA TYR A 363 -6.71 -18.14 -12.88
C TYR A 363 -8.00 -17.89 -12.09
N ALA A 364 -8.25 -18.68 -11.05
CA ALA A 364 -9.41 -18.50 -10.16
C ALA A 364 -9.43 -17.11 -9.50
N ARG A 365 -8.27 -16.63 -9.01
CA ARG A 365 -8.18 -15.29 -8.42
C ARG A 365 -8.53 -14.20 -9.44
N ILE A 366 -7.99 -14.30 -10.66
CA ILE A 366 -8.28 -13.33 -11.73
C ILE A 366 -9.79 -13.26 -12.00
N ARG A 367 -10.45 -14.42 -12.13
CA ARG A 367 -11.92 -14.50 -12.31
C ARG A 367 -12.70 -13.89 -11.13
N ILE A 368 -12.23 -14.09 -9.90
CA ILE A 368 -12.87 -13.50 -8.71
C ILE A 368 -12.67 -11.99 -8.67
N GLU A 369 -11.48 -11.49 -9.01
CA GLU A 369 -11.18 -10.05 -9.10
C GLU A 369 -12.02 -9.36 -10.19
N GLU A 370 -12.22 -10.01 -11.34
CA GLU A 370 -13.14 -9.54 -12.39
C GLU A 370 -14.59 -9.45 -11.89
N ALA A 371 -15.04 -10.46 -11.14
CA ALA A 371 -16.39 -10.48 -10.56
C ALA A 371 -16.57 -9.41 -9.48
N GLU A 372 -15.60 -9.27 -8.57
CA GLU A 372 -15.57 -8.22 -7.54
C GLU A 372 -15.75 -6.84 -8.19
N LEU A 373 -14.98 -6.57 -9.24
CA LEU A 373 -15.04 -5.31 -9.96
C LEU A 373 -16.41 -5.10 -10.61
N ARG A 374 -16.91 -6.11 -11.35
CA ARG A 374 -18.21 -6.05 -12.03
C ARG A 374 -19.34 -5.71 -11.05
N TYR A 375 -19.42 -6.45 -9.95
CA TYR A 375 -20.44 -6.25 -8.94
C TYR A 375 -20.27 -4.92 -8.19
N SER A 376 -19.04 -4.51 -7.88
CA SER A 376 -18.79 -3.21 -7.26
C SER A 376 -19.24 -2.04 -8.15
N VAL A 377 -18.91 -2.08 -9.45
CA VAL A 377 -19.31 -1.04 -10.41
C VAL A 377 -20.83 -0.99 -10.56
N SER A 378 -21.47 -2.16 -10.68
CA SER A 378 -22.93 -2.25 -10.79
C SER A 378 -23.63 -1.71 -9.54
N ASN A 379 -23.15 -2.07 -8.35
CA ASN A 379 -23.67 -1.57 -7.08
C ASN A 379 -23.55 -0.04 -6.99
N VAL A 380 -22.39 0.52 -7.35
CA VAL A 380 -22.19 1.98 -7.36
C VAL A 380 -23.17 2.65 -8.33
N ALA A 381 -23.35 2.09 -9.53
CA ALA A 381 -24.30 2.62 -10.51
C ALA A 381 -25.74 2.61 -9.97
N ALA A 382 -26.15 1.53 -9.28
CA ALA A 382 -27.45 1.41 -8.65
C ALA A 382 -27.67 2.45 -7.55
N ILE A 383 -26.71 2.60 -6.62
CA ILE A 383 -26.76 3.61 -5.55
C ILE A 383 -26.87 5.01 -6.15
N VAL A 384 -26.05 5.33 -7.16
CA VAL A 384 -26.10 6.64 -7.81
C VAL A 384 -27.44 6.89 -8.47
N ARG A 385 -28.00 5.90 -9.17
CA ARG A 385 -29.32 6.03 -9.80
C ARG A 385 -30.38 6.32 -8.73
N ALA A 386 -30.36 5.56 -7.64
CA ALA A 386 -31.25 5.79 -6.50
C ALA A 386 -31.12 7.20 -5.91
N ILE A 387 -29.90 7.75 -5.82
CA ILE A 387 -29.67 9.13 -5.39
C ILE A 387 -30.30 10.14 -6.35
N LYS A 388 -30.07 9.97 -7.66
CA LYS A 388 -30.59 10.88 -8.69
C LYS A 388 -32.12 10.88 -8.72
N ASP A 389 -32.71 9.72 -8.50
CA ASP A 389 -34.16 9.55 -8.51
C ASP A 389 -34.80 9.96 -7.17
N GLY A 390 -34.02 10.32 -6.16
CA GLY A 390 -34.50 10.59 -4.80
C GLY A 390 -34.99 9.34 -4.04
N ASN A 391 -34.74 8.15 -4.58
CA ASN A 391 -35.14 6.85 -4.04
C ASN A 391 -34.16 6.36 -2.96
N LEU A 392 -34.02 7.13 -1.88
CA LEU A 392 -33.15 6.84 -0.73
C LEU A 392 -33.77 5.84 0.24
N GLY A 393 -34.30 4.74 -0.31
CA GLY A 393 -34.96 3.70 0.46
C GLY A 393 -33.99 2.75 1.16
N ALA A 394 -34.57 1.79 1.87
CA ALA A 394 -33.89 0.82 2.69
C ALA A 394 -32.73 0.09 1.97
N ALA A 395 -33.01 -0.39 0.76
CA ALA A 395 -32.01 -1.10 -0.04
C ALA A 395 -30.79 -0.25 -0.39
N THR A 396 -30.99 1.04 -0.70
CA THR A 396 -29.91 1.97 -1.02
C THR A 396 -28.99 2.16 0.18
N SER A 397 -29.53 2.30 1.39
CA SER A 397 -28.73 2.45 2.62
C SER A 397 -27.94 1.18 2.95
N VAL A 398 -28.54 -0.01 2.79
CA VAL A 398 -27.84 -1.29 2.98
C VAL A 398 -26.73 -1.48 1.93
N SER A 399 -27.04 -1.27 0.65
CA SER A 399 -26.06 -1.33 -0.44
C SER A 399 -24.90 -0.37 -0.20
N SER A 400 -25.19 0.81 0.35
CA SER A 400 -24.20 1.82 0.73
C SER A 400 -23.34 1.39 1.92
N ALA A 401 -23.92 0.80 2.96
CA ALA A 401 -23.18 0.27 4.09
C ALA A 401 -22.24 -0.88 3.68
N LEU A 402 -22.70 -1.79 2.82
CA LEU A 402 -21.89 -2.87 2.27
C LEU A 402 -20.79 -2.35 1.32
N LEU A 403 -21.09 -1.33 0.51
CA LEU A 403 -20.09 -0.65 -0.31
C LEU A 403 -19.03 0.04 0.54
N LEU A 404 -19.44 0.68 1.64
CA LEU A 404 -18.53 1.30 2.59
C LEU A 404 -17.59 0.26 3.21
N HIS A 405 -18.12 -0.89 3.61
CA HIS A 405 -17.32 -2.01 4.10
C HIS A 405 -16.33 -2.47 3.02
N HIS A 406 -16.80 -2.69 1.79
CA HIS A 406 -15.93 -3.04 0.66
C HIS A 406 -14.82 -2.01 0.45
N ALA A 407 -15.15 -0.72 0.41
CA ALA A 407 -14.20 0.38 0.20
C ALA A 407 -13.15 0.51 1.32
N THR A 408 -13.57 0.23 2.55
CA THR A 408 -12.69 0.21 3.74
C THR A 408 -11.64 -0.88 3.61
N MET A 409 -12.03 -2.02 3.05
CA MET A 409 -11.21 -3.22 2.94
C MET A 409 -10.37 -3.26 1.67
N ASN A 410 -10.84 -2.64 0.59
CA ASN A 410 -10.14 -2.58 -0.69
C ASN A 410 -9.66 -1.17 -1.00
N SER A 411 -8.55 -0.79 -0.41
CA SER A 411 -8.04 0.57 -0.54
C SER A 411 -7.55 0.95 -1.93
N SER A 412 -7.10 -0.02 -2.71
CA SER A 412 -6.51 0.22 -4.03
C SER A 412 -7.54 0.59 -5.10
N ILE A 413 -8.77 0.05 -5.02
CA ILE A 413 -9.85 0.40 -5.95
C ILE A 413 -10.46 1.77 -5.61
N TYR A 414 -10.47 2.13 -4.32
CA TYR A 414 -11.18 3.29 -3.79
C TYR A 414 -10.15 4.37 -3.40
N THR A 415 -9.64 5.10 -4.40
CA THR A 415 -8.60 6.12 -4.20
C THR A 415 -9.12 7.44 -3.60
N GLY A 416 -10.44 7.65 -3.59
CA GLY A 416 -11.09 8.82 -3.01
C GLY A 416 -11.70 8.62 -1.61
N CYS A 417 -12.26 9.67 -1.04
CA CYS A 417 -13.11 9.62 0.16
C CYS A 417 -14.57 9.38 -0.26
N TRP A 418 -15.05 8.13 -0.20
CA TRP A 418 -16.38 7.76 -0.73
C TRP A 418 -17.47 7.90 0.32
N THR A 419 -17.09 7.81 1.59
CA THR A 419 -17.93 8.06 2.76
C THR A 419 -18.69 9.38 2.68
N LYS A 420 -18.08 10.44 2.12
CA LYS A 420 -18.76 11.73 1.92
C LYS A 420 -20.01 11.64 1.03
N TYR A 421 -20.07 10.64 0.16
CA TYR A 421 -21.22 10.38 -0.72
C TYR A 421 -22.26 9.45 -0.09
N LEU A 422 -21.86 8.65 0.90
CA LEU A 422 -22.72 7.64 1.52
C LEU A 422 -23.46 8.19 2.74
N TYR A 423 -22.88 9.15 3.48
CA TYR A 423 -23.56 9.74 4.65
C TYR A 423 -24.85 10.51 4.35
N PRO A 424 -24.98 11.23 3.23
CA PRO A 424 -26.27 11.82 2.86
C PRO A 424 -27.38 10.77 2.62
N LEU A 425 -27.04 9.48 2.51
CA LEU A 425 -27.95 8.35 2.31
C LEU A 425 -28.39 7.70 3.63
N MET A 426 -27.90 8.21 4.75
CA MET A 426 -28.40 7.80 6.05
C MET A 426 -29.84 8.25 6.18
N ASP A 427 -30.71 7.28 6.42
CA ASP A 427 -32.12 7.55 6.67
C ASP A 427 -32.27 8.31 8.01
N ASN A 428 -32.71 9.57 7.94
CA ASN A 428 -32.91 10.39 9.14
C ASN A 428 -34.05 9.87 10.02
N GLU A 429 -34.96 9.07 9.47
CA GLU A 429 -36.08 8.48 10.20
C GLU A 429 -35.67 7.19 10.93
N GLY A 430 -34.45 6.69 10.70
CA GLY A 430 -33.83 5.62 11.47
C GLY A 430 -34.43 4.23 11.23
N PHE A 431 -35.21 4.04 10.17
CA PHE A 431 -35.88 2.76 9.90
C PHE A 431 -34.90 1.61 9.65
N LEU A 432 -33.69 1.91 9.19
CA LEU A 432 -32.61 0.94 9.00
C LEU A 432 -31.42 1.18 9.93
N LEU A 433 -31.74 1.04 11.20
CA LEU A 433 -30.92 1.46 12.31
C LEU A 433 -29.50 0.87 12.27
N ASN A 434 -29.31 -0.41 11.94
CA ASN A 434 -27.96 -0.98 11.98
C ASN A 434 -27.12 -0.60 10.76
N SER A 435 -27.74 -0.40 9.58
CA SER A 435 -27.01 0.13 8.41
C SER A 435 -26.54 1.58 8.65
N ASN A 436 -27.42 2.40 9.23
CA ASN A 436 -27.10 3.76 9.65
C ASN A 436 -26.03 3.76 10.76
N LEU A 437 -26.09 2.85 11.73
CA LEU A 437 -25.09 2.74 12.79
C LEU A 437 -23.72 2.30 12.25
N ALA A 438 -23.69 1.37 11.29
CA ALA A 438 -22.45 0.97 10.64
C ALA A 438 -21.78 2.17 9.93
N MET A 439 -22.55 3.00 9.23
CA MET A 439 -22.03 4.22 8.61
C MET A 439 -21.64 5.26 9.67
N ALA A 440 -22.52 5.56 10.61
CA ALA A 440 -22.32 6.57 11.64
C ALA A 440 -21.10 6.30 12.50
N SER A 441 -20.85 5.04 12.83
CA SER A 441 -19.74 4.69 13.70
C SER A 441 -18.39 4.97 13.07
N VAL A 442 -18.21 4.62 11.80
CA VAL A 442 -17.00 4.94 11.04
C VAL A 442 -16.79 6.45 11.04
N ALA A 443 -17.86 7.23 10.83
CA ALA A 443 -17.80 8.69 10.88
C ALA A 443 -17.39 9.22 12.26
N ILE A 444 -18.06 8.76 13.31
CA ILE A 444 -17.88 9.20 14.70
C ILE A 444 -16.50 8.85 15.20
N LEU A 445 -16.05 7.63 14.98
CA LEU A 445 -14.70 7.22 15.36
C LEU A 445 -13.66 8.01 14.55
N ALA A 446 -13.86 8.22 13.25
CA ALA A 446 -12.97 9.06 12.44
C ALA A 446 -12.85 10.51 12.96
N MET A 447 -13.94 11.09 13.50
CA MET A 447 -13.90 12.42 14.12
C MET A 447 -12.90 12.52 15.28
N THR A 448 -12.53 11.41 15.92
CA THR A 448 -11.59 11.44 17.05
C THR A 448 -10.17 11.82 16.64
N ALA A 449 -9.82 11.66 15.36
CA ALA A 449 -8.51 12.01 14.81
C ALA A 449 -8.46 13.43 14.17
N LEU A 450 -9.58 14.17 14.22
CA LEU A 450 -9.69 15.50 13.58
C LEU A 450 -9.69 16.62 14.59
N PRO A 451 -9.18 17.81 14.23
CA PRO A 451 -9.29 18.98 15.10
C PRO A 451 -10.76 19.36 15.38
N THR A 452 -11.07 19.76 16.62
CA THR A 452 -12.42 20.25 17.00
C THR A 452 -12.71 21.64 16.45
N SER A 453 -11.67 22.45 16.23
CA SER A 453 -11.81 23.84 15.77
C SER A 453 -12.25 23.99 14.31
N ARG A 454 -12.33 22.89 13.54
CA ARG A 454 -12.56 22.93 12.10
C ARG A 454 -13.72 22.02 11.72
N ARG A 455 -14.90 22.61 11.50
CA ARG A 455 -16.11 21.89 11.09
C ARG A 455 -15.92 21.23 9.72
N SER A 456 -15.75 19.90 9.71
CA SER A 456 -15.86 19.10 8.48
C SER A 456 -17.33 18.84 8.14
N GLY A 457 -17.64 18.50 6.89
CA GLY A 457 -19.02 18.31 6.44
C GLY A 457 -19.84 17.31 7.26
N PHE A 458 -19.20 16.25 7.78
CA PHE A 458 -19.86 15.23 8.61
C PHE A 458 -19.85 15.54 10.11
N GLN A 459 -18.99 16.44 10.59
CA GLN A 459 -19.14 17.01 11.94
C GLN A 459 -20.42 17.87 12.04
N ASN A 460 -20.95 18.33 10.91
CA ASN A 460 -22.23 19.04 10.83
C ASN A 460 -23.44 18.09 10.79
N PHE A 461 -23.24 16.80 10.57
CA PHE A 461 -24.34 15.83 10.60
C PHE A 461 -24.78 15.62 12.06
N SER A 462 -26.09 15.64 12.30
CA SER A 462 -26.64 15.32 13.62
C SER A 462 -26.74 13.81 13.74
N TYR A 463 -25.99 13.25 14.68
CA TYR A 463 -26.12 11.86 15.08
C TYR A 463 -27.02 11.70 16.31
N ASP A 464 -27.83 12.71 16.64
CA ASP A 464 -28.69 12.66 17.83
C ASP A 464 -29.80 11.60 17.70
N TRP A 465 -30.09 11.13 16.48
CA TRP A 465 -30.98 9.98 16.23
C TRP A 465 -30.46 8.67 16.85
N ILE A 466 -29.14 8.54 17.08
CA ILE A 466 -28.56 7.39 17.79
C ILE A 466 -29.18 7.24 19.19
N ARG A 467 -29.60 8.36 19.81
CA ARG A 467 -30.25 8.41 21.12
C ARG A 467 -31.78 8.27 21.11
N GLN A 468 -32.41 8.32 19.95
CA GLN A 468 -33.88 8.31 19.86
C GLN A 468 -34.50 6.91 20.00
N CYS A 469 -33.67 5.88 20.07
CA CYS A 469 -34.11 4.50 20.27
C CYS A 469 -34.61 4.25 21.70
N ASP A 470 -35.34 3.15 21.90
CA ASP A 470 -35.72 2.71 23.24
C ASP A 470 -34.49 2.47 24.14
N PHE A 471 -34.67 2.60 25.46
CA PHE A 471 -33.56 2.52 26.42
C PHE A 471 -32.81 1.18 26.34
N GLU A 472 -33.52 0.08 26.08
CA GLU A 472 -32.92 -1.25 25.97
C GLU A 472 -31.95 -1.32 24.78
N GLN A 473 -32.40 -0.83 23.62
CA GLN A 473 -31.62 -0.74 22.39
C GLN A 473 -30.43 0.22 22.50
N LEU A 474 -30.55 1.30 23.28
CA LEU A 474 -29.43 2.24 23.49
C LEU A 474 -28.21 1.57 24.13
N THR A 475 -28.47 0.59 25.00
CA THR A 475 -27.45 -0.07 25.82
C THR A 475 -26.94 -1.37 25.20
N ARG A 476 -27.60 -1.86 24.14
CA ARG A 476 -27.23 -3.10 23.47
C ARG A 476 -25.94 -2.93 22.66
N ALA A 477 -25.00 -3.88 22.81
CA ALA A 477 -23.80 -3.92 21.99
C ALA A 477 -24.14 -4.29 20.54
N ASP A 478 -23.77 -3.44 19.59
CA ASP A 478 -24.04 -3.65 18.17
C ASP A 478 -23.14 -4.73 17.59
N SER A 479 -23.74 -5.62 16.80
CA SER A 479 -23.04 -6.75 16.18
C SER A 479 -21.97 -6.36 15.16
N THR A 480 -22.05 -5.17 14.57
CA THR A 480 -21.09 -4.69 13.57
C THR A 480 -19.85 -4.09 14.23
N LEU A 481 -20.00 -3.52 15.42
CA LEU A 481 -18.99 -2.63 16.00
C LEU A 481 -18.51 -3.03 17.40
N GLY A 482 -19.22 -3.90 18.10
CA GLY A 482 -18.93 -4.21 19.51
C GLY A 482 -19.13 -3.03 20.46
N LEU A 483 -19.84 -1.99 20.00
CA LEU A 483 -20.13 -0.75 20.71
C LEU A 483 -21.64 -0.65 20.98
N SER A 484 -22.03 -0.14 22.15
CA SER A 484 -23.43 0.27 22.33
C SER A 484 -23.72 1.58 21.63
N ARG A 485 -24.99 1.81 21.27
CA ARG A 485 -25.44 3.05 20.62
C ARG A 485 -25.22 4.25 21.52
N GLU A 486 -25.52 4.10 22.81
CA GLU A 486 -25.27 5.12 23.82
C GLU A 486 -23.78 5.47 23.89
N MET A 487 -22.88 4.47 23.91
CA MET A 487 -21.44 4.73 23.91
C MET A 487 -20.99 5.44 22.64
N LEU A 488 -21.51 5.04 21.48
CA LEU A 488 -21.20 5.69 20.21
C LEU A 488 -21.65 7.16 20.21
N HIS A 489 -22.84 7.44 20.73
CA HIS A 489 -23.34 8.80 20.91
C HIS A 489 -22.47 9.61 21.86
N LEU A 490 -22.04 9.04 22.99
CA LEU A 490 -21.14 9.71 23.93
C LEU A 490 -19.80 10.07 23.28
N ILE A 491 -19.19 9.15 22.52
CA ILE A 491 -17.97 9.43 21.74
C ILE A 491 -18.20 10.59 20.76
N TYR A 492 -19.36 10.64 20.10
CA TYR A 492 -19.72 11.77 19.25
C TYR A 492 -19.82 13.09 20.03
N GLN A 493 -20.45 13.11 21.20
CA GLN A 493 -20.56 14.34 22.01
C GLN A 493 -19.18 14.89 22.41
N VAL A 494 -18.21 14.02 22.71
CA VAL A 494 -16.82 14.43 23.00
C VAL A 494 -16.18 15.21 21.85
N THR A 495 -16.62 14.98 20.61
CA THR A 495 -16.10 15.69 19.43
C THR A 495 -16.73 17.07 19.25
N LYS A 496 -17.77 17.42 20.02
CA LYS A 496 -18.42 18.74 19.98
C LYS A 496 -17.72 19.74 20.92
N PRO A 497 -17.52 21.01 20.51
CA PRO A 497 -16.83 22.02 21.33
C PRO A 497 -17.51 22.44 22.64
N ALA A 498 -18.79 22.11 22.85
CA ALA A 498 -19.64 22.73 23.88
C ALA A 498 -20.09 21.79 25.02
N CYS A 499 -19.54 20.58 25.11
CA CYS A 499 -20.02 19.61 26.10
C CYS A 499 -19.37 19.79 27.49
N SER A 500 -20.17 19.58 28.54
CA SER A 500 -19.70 19.51 29.93
C SER A 500 -18.77 18.31 30.13
N LYS A 501 -17.50 18.56 30.49
CA LYS A 501 -16.46 17.52 30.61
C LYS A 501 -16.82 16.48 31.67
N GLU A 502 -17.28 16.93 32.83
CA GLU A 502 -17.58 16.09 34.01
C GLU A 502 -18.81 15.21 33.80
N THR A 503 -19.83 15.76 33.12
CA THR A 503 -21.05 15.03 32.81
C THR A 503 -20.76 13.86 31.86
N ILE A 504 -19.94 14.07 30.82
CA ILE A 504 -19.62 13.03 29.84
C ILE A 504 -18.87 11.86 30.48
N LEU A 505 -17.81 12.11 31.26
CA LEU A 505 -17.06 11.02 31.88
C LEU A 505 -17.95 10.16 32.78
N LYS A 506 -18.81 10.81 33.58
CA LYS A 506 -19.77 10.12 34.43
C LYS A 506 -20.80 9.32 33.61
N GLU A 507 -21.29 9.87 32.51
CA GLU A 507 -22.20 9.15 31.60
C GLU A 507 -21.51 7.94 30.95
N ILE A 508 -20.23 8.05 30.57
CA ILE A 508 -19.44 6.93 30.04
C ILE A 508 -19.27 5.83 31.10
N ASP A 509 -18.98 6.20 32.36
CA ASP A 509 -18.83 5.27 33.48
C ASP A 509 -20.14 4.54 33.81
N LEU A 510 -21.27 5.25 33.72
CA LEU A 510 -22.59 4.72 34.03
C LEU A 510 -23.26 4.04 32.84
N SER A 511 -22.72 4.18 31.62
CA SER A 511 -23.28 3.58 30.42
C SER A 511 -23.33 2.06 30.61
N PRO A 512 -24.53 1.46 30.73
CA PRO A 512 -24.64 0.02 30.83
C PRO A 512 -24.44 -0.59 29.44
N PHE A 513 -24.00 -1.85 29.42
CA PHE A 513 -23.87 -2.64 28.21
C PHE A 513 -24.51 -3.98 28.43
N SER A 514 -25.38 -4.38 27.49
CA SER A 514 -26.01 -5.70 27.50
C SER A 514 -25.57 -6.50 26.27
N VAL A 515 -25.25 -7.78 26.52
CA VAL A 515 -25.00 -8.79 25.48
C VAL A 515 -25.98 -9.92 25.75
N GLU A 516 -27.12 -9.85 25.09
CA GLU A 516 -28.24 -10.80 25.29
C GLU A 516 -28.08 -12.05 24.43
N ASP A 517 -27.41 -11.88 23.29
CA ASP A 517 -27.52 -12.79 22.16
C ASP A 517 -26.16 -13.37 21.75
N ALA A 518 -25.53 -14.12 22.65
CA ALA A 518 -24.30 -14.85 22.37
C ALA A 518 -24.55 -16.36 22.29
N ASP A 519 -23.90 -17.05 21.35
CA ASP A 519 -24.02 -18.50 21.16
C ASP A 519 -23.41 -19.32 22.29
N CYS A 520 -22.39 -18.79 22.95
CA CYS A 520 -21.71 -19.46 24.05
C CYS A 520 -21.08 -18.45 25.02
N ASN A 521 -20.59 -18.95 26.16
CA ASN A 521 -19.95 -18.13 27.18
C ASN A 521 -18.69 -17.41 26.67
N VAL A 522 -17.93 -18.02 25.76
CA VAL A 522 -16.73 -17.40 25.19
C VAL A 522 -17.10 -16.23 24.29
N ALA A 523 -18.08 -16.40 23.41
CA ALA A 523 -18.58 -15.31 22.56
C ALA A 523 -19.12 -14.14 23.41
N ARG A 524 -19.88 -14.46 24.47
CA ARG A 524 -20.37 -13.46 25.42
C ARG A 524 -19.22 -12.74 26.12
N PHE A 525 -18.22 -13.47 26.59
CA PHE A 525 -17.04 -12.89 27.23
C PHE A 525 -16.31 -11.94 26.27
N VAL A 526 -16.01 -12.37 25.05
CA VAL A 526 -15.30 -11.54 24.06
C VAL A 526 -16.10 -10.27 23.72
N ALA A 527 -17.41 -10.38 23.54
CA ALA A 527 -18.26 -9.22 23.28
C ALA A 527 -18.32 -8.24 24.46
N LEU A 528 -18.46 -8.74 25.70
CA LEU A 528 -18.45 -7.90 26.90
C LEU A 528 -17.08 -7.24 27.10
N MET A 529 -15.98 -7.97 26.91
CA MET A 529 -14.62 -7.44 26.97
C MET A 529 -14.38 -6.39 25.88
N THR A 530 -14.90 -6.61 24.67
CA THR A 530 -14.82 -5.64 23.57
C THR A 530 -15.56 -4.35 23.94
N ALA A 531 -16.79 -4.46 24.45
CA ALA A 531 -17.57 -3.32 24.90
C ALA A 531 -16.89 -2.55 26.05
N GLU A 532 -16.30 -3.28 27.01
CA GLU A 532 -15.51 -2.69 28.09
C GLU A 532 -14.28 -1.94 27.56
N THR A 533 -13.59 -2.55 26.59
CA THR A 533 -12.39 -1.98 25.94
C THR A 533 -12.74 -0.67 25.23
N TYR A 534 -13.91 -0.59 24.60
CA TYR A 534 -14.42 0.65 24.02
C TYR A 534 -14.76 1.70 25.08
N ARG A 535 -15.38 1.31 26.20
CA ARG A 535 -15.67 2.23 27.33
C ARG A 535 -14.39 2.80 27.91
N THR A 536 -13.39 1.96 28.21
CA THR A 536 -12.09 2.41 28.71
C THR A 536 -11.38 3.31 27.69
N GLY A 537 -11.45 2.96 26.40
CA GLY A 537 -10.94 3.80 25.31
C GLY A 537 -11.61 5.18 25.27
N ALA A 538 -12.93 5.25 25.43
CA ALA A 538 -13.70 6.50 25.49
C ALA A 538 -13.33 7.36 26.70
N GLN A 539 -13.17 6.76 27.89
CA GLN A 539 -12.68 7.46 29.07
C GLN A 539 -11.28 8.04 28.83
N MET A 540 -10.35 7.23 28.31
CA MET A 540 -8.99 7.68 28.07
C MET A 540 -8.93 8.79 27.03
N TYR A 541 -9.72 8.67 25.96
CA TYR A 541 -9.86 9.71 24.95
C TYR A 541 -10.42 11.01 25.56
N CYS A 542 -11.40 10.95 26.47
CA CYS A 542 -11.89 12.13 27.18
C CYS A 542 -10.80 12.76 28.06
N LEU A 543 -10.09 11.97 28.85
CA LEU A 543 -8.99 12.45 29.70
C LEU A 543 -7.90 13.14 28.87
N ALA A 544 -7.49 12.51 27.78
CA ALA A 544 -6.47 13.03 26.89
C ALA A 544 -6.92 14.31 26.16
N ARG A 545 -8.13 14.28 25.59
CA ARG A 545 -8.60 15.33 24.68
C ARG A 545 -9.38 16.44 25.39
N LEU A 546 -10.39 16.11 26.20
CA LEU A 546 -11.23 17.11 26.86
C LEU A 546 -10.52 17.75 28.05
N TYR A 547 -9.83 16.93 28.85
CA TYR A 547 -9.13 17.41 30.05
C TYR A 547 -7.70 17.85 29.75
N GLY A 548 -7.18 17.60 28.55
CA GLY A 548 -5.83 18.00 28.16
C GLY A 548 -4.74 17.23 28.91
N TYR A 549 -5.09 16.11 29.56
CA TYR A 549 -4.11 15.35 30.33
C TYR A 549 -3.12 14.66 29.38
N PRO A 550 -1.81 14.87 29.58
CA PRO A 550 -0.81 14.22 28.75
C PRO A 550 -0.64 12.74 29.18
N PRO A 551 0.02 11.91 28.36
CA PRO A 551 0.31 10.50 28.66
C PRO A 551 0.96 10.21 30.03
N GLN A 552 1.64 11.18 30.63
CA GLN A 552 2.29 11.04 31.94
C GLN A 552 1.35 11.29 33.12
N HIS A 553 0.14 11.79 32.87
CA HIS A 553 -0.81 12.06 33.94
C HIS A 553 -1.31 10.74 34.55
N GLU A 554 -1.34 10.66 35.88
CA GLU A 554 -1.64 9.44 36.63
C GLU A 554 -2.95 8.76 36.19
N GLN A 555 -4.01 9.54 35.94
CA GLN A 555 -5.28 8.98 35.47
C GLN A 555 -5.18 8.39 34.06
N VAL A 556 -4.38 8.99 33.16
CA VAL A 556 -4.15 8.48 31.81
C VAL A 556 -3.33 7.20 31.88
N THR A 557 -2.27 7.17 32.68
CA THR A 557 -1.45 5.97 32.91
C THR A 557 -2.29 4.80 33.42
N ARG A 558 -3.06 4.99 34.50
CA ARG A 558 -3.92 3.93 35.07
C ARG A 558 -4.95 3.41 34.07
N LYS A 559 -5.57 4.29 33.27
CA LYS A 559 -6.52 3.88 32.23
C LYS A 559 -5.83 3.18 31.07
N CYS A 560 -4.61 3.59 30.70
CA CYS A 560 -3.82 2.95 29.67
C CYS A 560 -3.42 1.52 30.08
N GLU A 561 -2.98 1.31 31.33
CA GLU A 561 -2.66 -0.01 31.88
C GLU A 561 -3.90 -0.93 31.88
N LEU A 562 -5.05 -0.42 32.33
CA LEU A 562 -6.31 -1.16 32.28
C LEU A 562 -6.70 -1.52 30.85
N LEU A 563 -6.61 -0.55 29.94
CA LEU A 563 -6.97 -0.78 28.54
C LEU A 563 -6.03 -1.79 27.89
N GLN A 564 -4.73 -1.69 28.13
CA GLN A 564 -3.75 -2.67 27.66
C GLN A 564 -4.10 -4.07 28.15
N HIS A 565 -4.39 -4.22 29.44
CA HIS A 565 -4.78 -5.51 30.00
C HIS A 565 -6.01 -6.09 29.29
N GLN A 566 -7.03 -5.26 29.02
CA GLN A 566 -8.23 -5.67 28.29
C GLN A 566 -7.91 -6.07 26.85
N LEU A 567 -7.08 -5.29 26.14
CA LEU A 567 -6.68 -5.56 24.76
C LEU A 567 -5.90 -6.89 24.63
N HIS A 568 -5.06 -7.24 25.60
CA HIS A 568 -4.35 -8.52 25.61
C HIS A 568 -5.25 -9.74 25.85
N GLN A 569 -6.44 -9.55 26.43
CA GLN A 569 -7.40 -10.63 26.65
C GLN A 569 -8.26 -10.92 25.43
N LEU A 570 -8.30 -10.00 24.46
CA LEU A 570 -9.12 -10.17 23.27
C LEU A 570 -8.42 -11.09 22.26
N PRO A 571 -9.18 -11.94 21.54
CA PRO A 571 -8.63 -12.73 20.47
C PRO A 571 -8.18 -11.80 19.34
N ILE A 572 -6.98 -12.06 18.82
CA ILE A 572 -6.40 -11.34 17.67
C ILE A 572 -6.41 -12.19 16.39
N GLU A 573 -6.74 -13.48 16.54
CA GLU A 573 -6.84 -14.48 15.49
C GLU A 573 -7.82 -15.61 15.89
N GLY A 574 -8.07 -16.54 14.96
CA GLY A 574 -8.87 -17.74 15.21
C GLY A 574 -10.38 -17.52 15.19
N GLN A 575 -11.14 -18.53 15.60
CA GLN A 575 -12.61 -18.57 15.45
C GLN A 575 -13.38 -17.55 16.30
N TRP A 576 -12.74 -16.96 17.31
CA TRP A 576 -13.35 -15.96 18.19
C TRP A 576 -12.92 -14.53 17.83
N TYR A 577 -11.97 -14.37 16.92
CA TYR A 577 -11.66 -13.08 16.32
C TYR A 577 -12.79 -12.70 15.35
N SER A 578 -13.24 -11.46 15.43
CA SER A 578 -14.34 -10.94 14.62
C SER A 578 -14.17 -9.45 14.36
N SER A 579 -14.98 -8.90 13.46
CA SER A 579 -14.83 -7.50 13.06
C SER A 579 -15.26 -6.47 14.10
N ILE A 580 -15.91 -6.90 15.19
CA ILE A 580 -16.17 -6.05 16.37
C ILE A 580 -14.89 -5.73 17.16
N HIS A 581 -13.75 -6.29 16.79
CA HIS A 581 -12.49 -6.06 17.47
C HIS A 581 -12.15 -4.55 17.60
N PRO A 582 -11.75 -4.07 18.79
CA PRO A 582 -11.72 -2.64 19.12
C PRO A 582 -10.46 -1.93 18.60
N ALA A 583 -10.28 -1.89 17.28
CA ALA A 583 -9.12 -1.27 16.63
C ALA A 583 -8.97 0.22 17.00
N TRP A 584 -10.08 0.93 17.21
CA TRP A 584 -10.05 2.31 17.70
C TRP A 584 -9.43 2.42 19.10
N SER A 585 -9.77 1.52 20.03
CA SER A 585 -9.19 1.53 21.38
C SER A 585 -7.69 1.25 21.36
N PHE A 586 -7.21 0.40 20.45
CA PHE A 586 -5.76 0.23 20.21
C PHE A 586 -5.10 1.54 19.79
N VAL A 587 -5.70 2.30 18.88
CA VAL A 587 -5.18 3.60 18.47
C VAL A 587 -5.11 4.56 19.65
N ILE A 588 -6.18 4.66 20.46
CA ILE A 588 -6.19 5.53 21.63
C ILE A 588 -5.10 5.09 22.62
N ALA A 589 -4.94 3.79 22.89
CA ALA A 589 -3.88 3.25 23.74
C ALA A 589 -2.49 3.64 23.25
N CYS A 590 -2.17 3.36 21.98
CA CYS A 590 -0.86 3.65 21.44
C CYS A 590 -0.54 5.15 21.37
N VAL A 591 -1.56 6.01 21.22
CA VAL A 591 -1.38 7.47 21.29
C VAL A 591 -1.21 7.93 22.74
N CYS A 592 -1.84 7.29 23.71
CA CYS A 592 -1.77 7.71 25.10
C CYS A 592 -0.66 7.04 25.94
N VAL A 593 0.09 6.09 25.37
CA VAL A 593 1.14 5.36 26.09
C VAL A 593 2.48 6.10 26.07
N LYS A 594 3.04 6.32 27.25
CA LYS A 594 4.37 6.93 27.42
C LYS A 594 5.48 5.94 27.10
N GLU A 595 5.42 4.77 27.72
CA GLU A 595 6.51 3.79 27.72
C GLU A 595 6.72 3.21 26.32
N VAL A 596 8.00 3.18 25.90
CA VAL A 596 8.38 2.69 24.57
C VAL A 596 8.07 1.20 24.45
N GLN A 597 8.36 0.41 25.48
CA GLN A 597 8.08 -1.03 25.47
C GLN A 597 6.59 -1.31 25.31
N LEU A 598 5.73 -0.67 26.12
CA LEU A 598 4.28 -0.86 26.02
C LEU A 598 3.73 -0.39 24.67
N PHE A 599 4.28 0.69 24.10
CA PHE A 599 3.96 1.10 22.74
C PHE A 599 4.31 0.01 21.72
N GLU A 600 5.53 -0.53 21.79
CA GLU A 600 6.01 -1.58 20.88
C GLU A 600 5.16 -2.84 21.01
N ASP A 601 4.79 -3.23 22.23
CA ASP A 601 3.95 -4.41 22.48
C ASP A 601 2.53 -4.23 21.88
N LEU A 602 1.88 -3.10 22.13
CA LEU A 602 0.57 -2.78 21.57
C LEU A 602 0.63 -2.65 20.04
N PHE A 603 1.66 -1.99 19.52
CA PHE A 603 1.87 -1.81 18.10
C PHE A 603 2.15 -3.14 17.40
N ALA A 604 2.90 -4.06 18.03
CA ALA A 604 3.15 -5.40 17.51
C ALA A 604 1.85 -6.19 17.37
N ILE A 605 0.92 -6.07 18.33
CA ILE A 605 -0.41 -6.68 18.23
C ILE A 605 -1.18 -6.09 17.04
N MET A 606 -1.24 -4.76 16.91
CA MET A 606 -1.91 -4.13 15.77
C MET A 606 -1.29 -4.56 14.43
N ALA A 607 0.04 -4.56 14.33
CA ALA A 607 0.76 -4.96 13.13
C ALA A 607 0.50 -6.43 12.78
N ARG A 608 0.41 -7.30 13.79
CA ARG A 608 0.04 -8.70 13.59
C ARG A 608 -1.38 -8.84 13.07
N ILE A 609 -2.35 -8.15 13.66
CA ILE A 609 -3.74 -8.12 13.17
C ILE A 609 -3.79 -7.64 11.71
N ALA A 610 -3.07 -6.57 11.39
CA ALA A 610 -3.01 -6.01 10.04
C ALA A 610 -2.35 -6.97 9.02
N GLY A 611 -1.33 -7.72 9.44
CA GLY A 611 -0.63 -8.68 8.58
C GLY A 611 -1.42 -9.98 8.33
N GLU A 612 -2.15 -10.45 9.34
CA GLU A 612 -2.86 -11.73 9.29
C GLU A 612 -4.31 -11.62 8.79
N ASN A 613 -4.92 -10.44 8.93
CA ASN A 613 -6.33 -10.21 8.59
C ASN A 613 -6.48 -9.07 7.57
N THR A 614 -7.26 -9.31 6.52
CA THR A 614 -7.78 -8.21 5.69
C THR A 614 -8.59 -7.31 6.63
N SER A 615 -8.11 -6.09 6.88
CA SER A 615 -8.72 -5.12 7.79
C SER A 615 -8.18 -3.71 7.52
N ASN A 616 -8.78 -2.69 8.13
CA ASN A 616 -8.26 -1.32 8.11
C ASN A 616 -7.16 -1.06 9.18
N VAL A 617 -6.67 -2.10 9.86
CA VAL A 617 -5.73 -1.94 10.97
C VAL A 617 -4.37 -1.44 10.50
N ASP A 618 -3.95 -1.74 9.26
CA ASP A 618 -2.71 -1.21 8.67
C ASP A 618 -2.70 0.33 8.63
N ASP A 619 -3.84 0.93 8.29
CA ASP A 619 -4.00 2.39 8.29
C ASP A 619 -3.91 2.96 9.71
N CYS A 620 -4.50 2.24 10.68
CA CYS A 620 -4.39 2.59 12.10
C CYS A 620 -2.93 2.52 12.59
N CYS A 621 -2.14 1.53 12.15
CA CYS A 621 -0.72 1.45 12.45
C CYS A 621 0.02 2.71 11.96
N GLY A 622 -0.17 3.11 10.71
CA GLY A 622 0.50 4.31 10.20
C GLY A 622 0.01 5.62 10.83
N LEU A 623 -1.23 5.67 11.34
CA LEU A 623 -1.72 6.78 12.17
C LEU A 623 -0.95 6.84 13.50
N VAL A 624 -0.87 5.69 14.19
CA VAL A 624 -0.19 5.53 15.47
C VAL A 624 1.31 5.85 15.36
N THR A 625 1.99 5.36 14.33
CA THR A 625 3.41 5.67 14.09
C THR A 625 3.64 7.18 13.92
N ARG A 626 2.76 7.88 13.20
CA ARG A 626 2.89 9.34 13.01
C ARG A 626 2.60 10.10 14.29
N ALA A 627 1.61 9.65 15.06
CA ALA A 627 1.33 10.20 16.38
C ALA A 627 2.55 10.05 17.29
N LYS A 628 3.11 8.83 17.39
CA LYS A 628 4.30 8.56 18.19
C LYS A 628 5.51 9.38 17.74
N ASN A 629 5.74 9.48 16.44
CA ASN A 629 6.80 10.33 15.89
C ASN A 629 6.62 11.78 16.31
N TRP A 630 5.40 12.34 16.20
CA TRP A 630 5.13 13.70 16.67
C TRP A 630 5.43 13.85 18.17
N GLN A 631 5.02 12.88 19.00
CA GLN A 631 5.29 12.89 20.44
C GLN A 631 6.79 12.90 20.74
N SER A 632 7.56 12.02 20.10
CA SER A 632 9.02 11.97 20.26
C SER A 632 9.69 13.29 19.87
N HIS A 633 9.21 13.96 18.82
CA HIS A 633 9.74 15.27 18.41
C HIS A 633 9.31 16.41 19.33
N ARG A 634 8.06 16.42 19.81
CA ARG A 634 7.49 17.50 20.61
C ARG A 634 7.95 17.43 22.06
N TRP A 635 7.90 16.25 22.65
CA TRP A 635 8.16 16.03 24.06
C TRP A 635 9.60 15.60 24.32
N GLY A 636 10.20 14.76 23.44
CA GLY A 636 11.51 14.16 23.70
C GLY A 636 11.54 13.50 25.08
N ASP A 637 12.63 13.71 25.82
CA ASP A 637 12.78 13.24 27.22
C ASP A 637 12.22 14.23 28.27
N LYS A 638 11.59 15.33 27.85
CA LYS A 638 11.18 16.39 28.78
C LYS A 638 9.95 15.97 29.60
N ILE A 639 10.00 16.24 30.90
CA ILE A 639 8.81 16.21 31.76
C ILE A 639 7.91 17.38 31.34
N MET A 640 6.67 17.07 30.93
CA MET A 640 5.71 18.06 30.48
C MET A 640 5.11 18.85 31.66
N PRO A 641 4.95 20.18 31.54
CA PRO A 641 4.12 20.91 32.47
C PRO A 641 2.66 20.43 32.32
N LEU A 642 2.04 20.11 33.46
CA LEU A 642 0.61 19.79 33.54
C LEU A 642 -0.19 21.09 33.73
N PRO A 643 -1.29 21.35 32.97
CA PRO A 643 -1.75 20.73 31.71
C PRO A 643 -1.13 21.39 30.45
N ASP A 644 -0.92 20.61 29.38
CA ASP A 644 -0.62 21.14 28.02
C ASP A 644 -1.92 21.17 27.20
N ASP A 645 -2.76 22.16 27.50
CA ASP A 645 -4.07 22.30 26.89
C ASP A 645 -3.95 22.35 25.35
N GLY A 646 -4.48 21.33 24.68
CA GLY A 646 -4.55 21.27 23.22
C GLY A 646 -3.47 20.44 22.53
N TRP A 647 -2.66 19.64 23.25
CA TRP A 647 -1.71 18.72 22.63
C TRP A 647 -2.40 17.74 21.65
N TRP A 648 -3.61 17.26 21.99
CA TRP A 648 -4.42 16.41 21.11
C TRP A 648 -4.86 17.14 19.84
N GLU A 649 -5.17 18.43 19.96
CA GLU A 649 -5.54 19.27 18.81
C GLU A 649 -4.32 19.53 17.91
N ASP A 650 -3.13 19.69 18.51
CA ASP A 650 -1.91 19.89 17.74
C ASP A 650 -1.49 18.64 16.97
N ILE A 651 -1.50 17.47 17.60
CA ILE A 651 -1.22 16.20 16.94
C ILE A 651 -2.24 15.93 15.82
N SER A 652 -3.54 16.22 16.06
CA SER A 652 -4.60 16.09 15.05
C SER A 652 -4.36 17.03 13.85
N ARG A 653 -3.99 18.30 14.10
CA ARG A 653 -3.62 19.26 13.04
C ARG A 653 -2.38 18.81 12.26
N ARG A 654 -1.38 18.25 12.94
CA ARG A 654 -0.15 17.78 12.30
C ARG A 654 -0.41 16.57 11.41
N ILE A 655 -1.15 15.58 11.91
CA ILE A 655 -1.59 14.41 11.14
C ILE A 655 -2.34 14.88 9.90
N GLN A 656 -3.29 15.82 10.07
CA GLN A 656 -4.04 16.41 8.96
C GLN A 656 -3.14 17.11 7.93
N LYS A 657 -2.14 17.89 8.36
CA LYS A 657 -1.23 18.60 7.46
C LYS A 657 -0.32 17.67 6.68
N LEU A 658 0.27 16.67 7.35
CA LEU A 658 1.14 15.69 6.70
C LEU A 658 0.40 14.89 5.64
N GLY A 659 -0.88 14.62 5.88
CA GLY A 659 -1.74 13.96 4.90
C GLY A 659 -2.04 14.74 3.63
N ARG A 660 -1.83 16.06 3.62
CA ARG A 660 -1.97 16.88 2.42
C ARG A 660 -0.67 16.96 1.60
N MET A 661 0.49 16.78 2.24
CA MET A 661 1.79 17.05 1.63
C MET A 661 2.39 15.86 0.88
N SER A 662 2.07 14.62 1.26
CA SER A 662 2.82 13.47 0.76
C SER A 662 2.36 12.94 -0.59
N GLY A 663 1.18 13.31 -1.12
CA GLY A 663 0.61 12.71 -2.34
C GLY A 663 0.49 11.17 -2.28
N MET A 664 0.78 10.58 -1.13
CA MET A 664 0.82 9.15 -0.88
C MET A 664 -0.59 8.63 -0.77
N SER A 665 -0.74 7.35 -1.16
CA SER A 665 -1.93 6.53 -0.95
C SER A 665 -2.77 7.05 0.22
N TYR A 666 -3.99 7.45 -0.12
CA TYR A 666 -5.05 7.99 0.73
C TYR A 666 -5.36 7.16 2.01
N ALA A 667 -4.65 6.04 2.21
CA ALA A 667 -4.70 5.01 3.24
C ALA A 667 -4.43 5.48 4.67
N THR A 668 -3.29 6.12 4.96
CA THR A 668 -2.98 6.46 6.37
C THR A 668 -3.88 7.56 6.94
N LEU A 669 -4.61 8.29 6.09
CA LEU A 669 -5.66 9.20 6.52
C LEU A 669 -7.05 8.63 6.24
N ARG A 670 -7.26 7.32 6.16
CA ARG A 670 -8.63 6.79 6.05
C ARG A 670 -9.46 7.01 7.31
N PHE A 671 -8.82 7.30 8.45
CA PHE A 671 -9.47 7.78 9.66
C PHE A 671 -9.59 9.32 9.74
N SER A 672 -8.86 10.11 8.93
CA SER A 672 -8.75 11.60 9.08
C SER A 672 -8.79 12.45 7.79
N ASN A 673 -8.67 11.85 6.61
CA ASN A 673 -8.95 12.36 5.25
C ASN A 673 -10.28 11.81 4.70
N LEU A 674 -11.11 11.22 5.57
CA LEU A 674 -12.56 11.27 5.46
C LEU A 674 -13.12 12.72 5.24
N CYS A 675 -12.27 13.76 5.30
CA CYS A 675 -12.65 15.08 5.79
C CYS A 675 -12.22 16.30 4.96
N LEU A 676 -11.46 16.16 3.86
CA LEU A 676 -10.70 17.30 3.32
C LEU A 676 -10.96 17.72 1.86
N SER A 677 -12.08 17.35 1.26
CA SER A 677 -12.49 17.88 -0.04
C SER A 677 -13.62 18.92 0.02
N PHE A 678 -13.80 19.64 1.15
CA PHE A 678 -14.71 20.78 1.23
C PHE A 678 -14.20 21.83 2.22
N CYS A 679 -13.77 22.99 1.71
CA CYS A 679 -14.02 24.27 2.37
C CYS A 679 -15.16 24.90 1.58
N VAL A 680 -16.36 25.02 2.17
CA VAL A 680 -17.49 25.75 1.59
C VAL A 680 -18.02 26.72 2.66
N PRO A 681 -18.45 27.94 2.30
CA PRO A 681 -18.91 28.95 3.26
C PRO A 681 -20.17 28.50 4.01
N ASP A 682 -20.42 29.11 5.16
CA ASP A 682 -21.58 28.83 6.02
C ASP A 682 -22.91 28.85 5.25
N PRO A 683 -23.87 27.97 5.58
CA PRO A 683 -25.20 27.98 4.98
C PRO A 683 -26.04 29.19 5.46
N PRO A 684 -26.90 29.76 4.60
CA PRO A 684 -27.92 30.71 5.05
C PRO A 684 -28.97 29.99 5.91
N SER A 685 -29.62 30.76 6.79
CA SER A 685 -30.53 30.29 7.83
C SER A 685 -31.70 29.45 7.32
N ARG A 686 -32.09 28.48 8.17
CA ARG A 686 -33.22 27.56 8.07
C ARG A 686 -34.52 28.25 7.64
N ASP A 687 -34.96 28.01 6.41
CA ASP A 687 -36.36 27.76 6.06
C ASP A 687 -36.46 27.43 4.56
N THR A 688 -36.67 26.14 4.25
CA THR A 688 -37.34 25.54 3.06
C THR A 688 -36.78 24.13 2.77
N SER A 689 -37.65 23.12 2.78
CA SER A 689 -37.31 21.72 2.48
C SER A 689 -37.01 21.46 1.00
N ALA A 690 -37.52 22.31 0.11
CA ALA A 690 -37.25 22.25 -1.34
C ALA A 690 -35.79 22.59 -1.67
N ASP A 691 -35.21 23.58 -0.99
CA ASP A 691 -33.81 23.98 -1.17
C ASP A 691 -32.84 22.91 -0.66
N ALA A 692 -33.25 22.13 0.36
CA ALA A 692 -32.48 20.98 0.83
C ALA A 692 -32.43 19.86 -0.22
N LEU A 693 -33.56 19.53 -0.85
CA LEU A 693 -33.60 18.52 -1.92
C LEU A 693 -32.87 19.00 -3.18
N GLN A 694 -33.00 20.29 -3.52
CA GLN A 694 -32.31 20.90 -4.67
C GLN A 694 -30.80 21.02 -4.42
N MET A 695 -30.38 21.29 -3.18
CA MET A 695 -28.97 21.20 -2.76
C MET A 695 -28.47 19.76 -2.76
N VAL A 696 -29.26 18.79 -2.31
CA VAL A 696 -28.89 17.37 -2.38
C VAL A 696 -28.72 16.96 -3.84
N ASN A 697 -29.60 17.37 -4.75
CA ASN A 697 -29.51 17.11 -6.18
C ASN A 697 -28.32 17.82 -6.84
N TYR A 698 -28.06 19.09 -6.51
CA TYR A 698 -26.91 19.84 -6.99
C TYR A 698 -25.58 19.25 -6.46
N ARG A 699 -25.54 18.86 -5.19
CA ARG A 699 -24.38 18.20 -4.55
C ARG A 699 -24.18 16.79 -5.08
N ALA A 700 -25.25 16.04 -5.37
CA ALA A 700 -25.21 14.73 -5.99
C ALA A 700 -24.70 14.80 -7.44
N SER A 701 -25.06 15.86 -8.19
CA SER A 701 -24.57 16.09 -9.56
C SER A 701 -23.07 16.42 -9.64
N ASN A 702 -22.55 17.25 -8.73
CA ASN A 702 -21.11 17.52 -8.66
C ASN A 702 -20.31 16.32 -8.11
N SER A 703 -20.88 15.64 -7.10
CA SER A 703 -20.36 14.36 -6.58
C SER A 703 -20.32 13.27 -7.65
N TRP A 704 -21.30 13.28 -8.56
CA TRP A 704 -21.39 12.39 -9.71
C TRP A 704 -20.25 12.63 -10.70
N GLN A 705 -19.92 13.88 -11.03
CA GLN A 705 -18.78 14.14 -11.92
C GLN A 705 -17.45 13.72 -11.29
N GLU A 706 -17.28 13.90 -9.97
CA GLU A 706 -16.09 13.42 -9.25
C GLU A 706 -16.02 11.89 -9.16
N LEU A 707 -17.15 11.23 -8.87
CA LEU A 707 -17.24 9.77 -8.80
C LEU A 707 -17.01 9.13 -10.17
N VAL A 708 -17.60 9.69 -11.23
CA VAL A 708 -17.38 9.25 -12.61
C VAL A 708 -15.96 9.54 -13.05
N ALA A 709 -15.39 10.70 -12.73
CA ALA A 709 -13.98 10.99 -13.02
C ALA A 709 -13.04 10.03 -12.29
N MET A 710 -13.37 9.65 -11.05
CA MET A 710 -12.59 8.71 -10.26
C MET A 710 -12.72 7.27 -10.79
N ILE A 711 -13.94 6.80 -11.12
CA ILE A 711 -14.18 5.50 -11.77
C ILE A 711 -13.48 5.45 -13.14
N ARG A 712 -13.51 6.55 -13.90
CA ARG A 712 -12.80 6.71 -15.18
C ARG A 712 -11.27 6.81 -15.02
N SER A 713 -10.79 7.23 -13.85
CA SER A 713 -9.36 7.29 -13.51
C SER A 713 -8.81 5.97 -12.93
N ALA A 714 -9.68 4.98 -12.70
CA ALA A 714 -9.29 3.65 -12.26
C ALA A 714 -8.53 2.91 -13.40
N PRO A 715 -7.65 1.94 -13.09
CA PRO A 715 -6.83 1.24 -14.09
C PRO A 715 -7.63 0.69 -15.29
N SER A 716 -7.07 0.76 -16.51
CA SER A 716 -7.84 0.69 -17.77
C SER A 716 -8.63 -0.61 -18.05
N ASN A 717 -8.31 -1.71 -17.36
CA ASN A 717 -9.10 -2.94 -17.36
C ASN A 717 -10.51 -2.76 -16.72
N ILE A 718 -10.76 -1.61 -16.09
CA ILE A 718 -12.03 -1.21 -15.47
C ILE A 718 -12.92 -0.42 -16.45
N THR A 719 -12.33 0.32 -17.38
CA THR A 719 -13.07 1.23 -18.27
C THR A 719 -13.76 0.49 -19.40
N THR A 720 -13.13 -0.55 -19.97
CA THR A 720 -13.69 -1.30 -21.12
C THR A 720 -14.95 -2.11 -20.78
N LEU A 721 -15.05 -2.60 -19.53
CA LEU A 721 -16.23 -3.32 -19.02
C LEU A 721 -17.38 -2.36 -18.66
N ALA A 722 -17.05 -1.16 -18.18
CA ALA A 722 -18.03 -0.10 -17.93
C ALA A 722 -18.58 0.45 -19.27
N GLU A 723 -17.71 0.77 -20.23
CA GLU A 723 -18.09 1.35 -21.53
C GLU A 723 -18.99 0.42 -22.35
N GLY A 724 -18.81 -0.91 -22.24
CA GLY A 724 -19.69 -1.90 -22.89
C GLY A 724 -21.12 -1.94 -22.34
N HIS A 725 -21.34 -1.63 -21.05
CA HIS A 725 -22.67 -1.56 -20.45
C HIS A 725 -23.32 -0.16 -20.58
N PHE A 726 -22.53 0.91 -20.69
CA PHE A 726 -23.05 2.28 -20.84
C PHE A 726 -23.51 2.63 -22.27
N PHE A 727 -23.09 1.89 -23.29
CA PHE A 727 -23.53 2.11 -24.67
C PHE A 727 -24.94 1.57 -25.00
N PHE A 728 -25.57 0.81 -24.10
CA PHE A 728 -26.89 0.21 -24.35
C PHE A 728 -28.10 1.06 -23.87
N GLU A 729 -27.88 2.18 -23.18
CA GLU A 729 -28.98 3.02 -22.64
C GLU A 729 -29.08 4.44 -23.26
N THR A 730 -28.34 4.74 -24.33
CA THR A 730 -28.44 6.04 -25.04
C THR A 730 -29.13 5.96 -26.42
N SER A 731 -29.74 4.82 -26.76
CA SER A 731 -30.42 4.60 -28.04
C SER A 731 -31.94 4.49 -27.92
N LEU A 732 -32.59 5.38 -27.15
CA LEU A 732 -34.03 5.61 -27.28
C LEU A 732 -34.31 7.12 -27.21
N THR A 733 -35.17 7.56 -28.12
CA THR A 733 -35.64 8.93 -28.39
C THR A 733 -34.71 9.84 -29.21
N SER A 734 -34.63 9.61 -30.51
CA SER A 734 -34.69 10.72 -31.48
C SER A 734 -35.23 10.24 -32.81
N ASP A 735 -36.56 10.27 -32.96
CA ASP A 735 -37.14 10.41 -34.28
C ASP A 735 -38.45 11.21 -34.17
N HIS A 736 -38.53 12.23 -35.02
CA HIS A 736 -39.64 13.16 -35.25
C HIS A 736 -39.63 14.42 -34.38
N PHE A 737 -38.93 15.46 -34.84
CA PHE A 737 -39.50 16.78 -35.17
C PHE A 737 -38.39 17.69 -35.71
N ARG A 738 -38.45 18.04 -37.01
CA ARG A 738 -37.81 19.26 -37.54
C ARG A 738 -38.78 20.43 -37.28
N PRO A 739 -38.27 21.65 -37.00
CA PRO A 739 -38.15 22.60 -38.11
C PRO A 739 -36.95 23.56 -38.02
N ASP A 740 -36.50 23.95 -39.21
CA ASP A 740 -35.66 25.13 -39.48
C ASP A 740 -36.44 26.43 -39.17
N ARG A 741 -35.85 27.34 -38.38
CA ARG A 741 -35.65 28.77 -38.73
C ARG A 741 -35.11 29.61 -37.56
N LYS A 742 -34.16 30.47 -37.90
CA LYS A 742 -33.54 31.55 -37.11
C LYS A 742 -34.57 32.55 -36.55
N VAL A 743 -34.39 32.99 -35.30
CA VAL A 743 -34.60 34.38 -34.84
C VAL A 743 -33.66 34.68 -33.65
N ASP A 744 -32.88 35.75 -33.77
CA ASP A 744 -32.14 36.40 -32.68
C ASP A 744 -33.11 37.07 -31.69
N SER A 745 -32.93 36.91 -30.39
CA SER A 745 -33.00 38.02 -29.41
C SER A 745 -32.79 37.56 -27.98
N VAL A 746 -32.02 38.41 -27.28
CA VAL A 746 -31.93 38.55 -25.83
C VAL A 746 -33.33 38.74 -25.22
N TRP A 747 -33.61 38.18 -24.03
CA TRP A 747 -34.19 38.86 -22.85
C TRP A 747 -34.49 37.89 -21.69
N SER A 748 -34.01 38.31 -20.51
CA SER A 748 -34.46 38.13 -19.11
C SER A 748 -35.23 36.88 -18.63
N PHE A 749 -34.69 36.34 -17.53
CA PHE A 749 -35.37 35.67 -16.43
C PHE A 749 -36.67 36.39 -16.00
N GLU A 750 -37.83 35.76 -16.21
CA GLU A 750 -38.98 35.71 -15.28
C GLU A 750 -40.10 34.87 -15.91
N LYS A 751 -40.75 34.04 -15.09
CA LYS A 751 -41.85 33.08 -15.39
C LYS A 751 -41.45 31.71 -15.94
N VAL A 752 -41.15 30.78 -15.03
CA VAL A 752 -41.92 29.52 -14.93
C VAL A 752 -42.11 29.22 -13.45
N ASN A 753 -43.19 29.79 -12.90
CA ASN A 753 -43.82 29.32 -11.68
C ASN A 753 -45.26 29.05 -12.13
N LYS A 754 -45.68 27.78 -12.12
CA LYS A 754 -46.83 27.13 -12.77
C LYS A 754 -46.51 26.36 -14.06
N GLU A 755 -46.08 25.12 -13.89
CA GLU A 755 -46.77 23.91 -14.38
C GLU A 755 -46.39 22.73 -13.50
#